data_AF-A0A1I0I8A8-F1
#
_entry.id   AF-A0A1I0I8A8-F1
#
_cell.length_a   1.000
_cell.length_b   1.000
_cell.length_c   1.000
_cell.angle_alpha   90.00
_cell.angle_beta   90.00
_cell.angle_gamma   90.00
#
_symmetry.space_group_name_H-M   'P 1'
#
loop_
_entity.id
_entity.type
_entity.pdbx_description
1 polymer ?
#
loop_
_entity_poly.entity_id
_entity_poly.type
_entity_poly.pdbx_seq_one_letter_code
_entity_poly.pdbx_strand_id
1 'polypeptide(L)'
;MKKNYLLFVGLLLGLVPAARAQYEFKDAADASSNGLGPYEQSFNTLSGTVPFTNNTTIPGVYAQAFVNGAPYQPLGLLANDGSNSGEGYYHFGTVGSSDRSFGGIAALSTGTGIGYVGIRFKNSSGKPIKNLEVQYAMEQWYNSGRQDAASVSVSYQMGGTVADLLTGTWTDVPELKVDAPSTATVIASRDGNSPSNRRVRQTTIENINLAAGQEVMIRWGYALNTNTNGNGLSIDDVVVTPQTNVFYSKATGQLNVLGSWGQSIDGTGVSPTSFTADNTTYYVQGAEADRISTTWTVSGANSKIVVGTATTPATLRIEYNKNISGRIDVSNNSVLLNRHTPTATYGPVGFTFGALGRTSTVEYNSNDTEHLILPAQYGNLKVSGAGGKRLASTVIVNGNLDLSSSARLVLDNYSLTINKGGSLLNSSPTAYVVTNGKGTLRQTVANSGTDVLFPVGSSATSYTPAALQQPNSTTARNEDVYGVRVIDNVYTTYDNAGTGTTVINKESVKKTWLVDEEVSGNSDVTMTLQWNAADETPAPNAFDRTKAYISHYSAGTFDKPASSAATTGTTPNAYKLTQTGITSFSPFVVSSRPRGVLPVTLLSFGARRAQQAVLCEWRTAQELNNDYFIVERSLSGTGFVAVGTVTGRGTTTTEQQYRFVDQQAPTGLVYYRLRQVDTDGTETYSAVVTISANATAADYLVTVTPNPGTGLYQLVAPATGRPAEIFNVLGSQVQTVAADGRINLQAQPAGVYLLRLYLPEGPRSIRIIKE
;
A
#
# COMPACT_ATOMS: atom_id res chain seq x y z
N MET A 1 -2.48 -14.58 53.91
CA MET A 1 -3.89 -15.00 53.72
C MET A 1 -4.14 -15.13 52.22
N LYS A 2 -4.14 -16.36 51.71
CA LYS A 2 -4.51 -16.70 50.32
C LYS A 2 -5.99 -17.11 50.34
N LYS A 3 -6.81 -16.62 49.40
CA LYS A 3 -8.16 -17.13 49.15
C LYS A 3 -8.19 -17.83 47.79
N ASN A 4 -8.74 -19.03 47.82
CA ASN A 4 -8.70 -20.06 46.82
C ASN A 4 -9.65 -19.78 45.65
N TYR A 5 -9.17 -19.97 44.42
CA TYR A 5 -10.00 -20.34 43.29
C TYR A 5 -10.09 -21.86 43.26
N LEU A 6 -11.29 -22.41 43.43
CA LEU A 6 -11.56 -23.84 43.22
C LEU A 6 -11.63 -24.10 41.72
N LEU A 7 -10.66 -24.87 41.23
CA LEU A 7 -10.70 -25.57 39.94
C LEU A 7 -11.69 -26.74 40.09
N PHE A 8 -12.80 -26.73 39.37
CA PHE A 8 -13.60 -27.94 39.17
C PHE A 8 -13.13 -28.61 37.89
N VAL A 9 -12.22 -29.58 38.03
CA VAL A 9 -11.89 -30.54 36.98
C VAL A 9 -12.92 -31.67 37.06
N GLY A 10 -13.94 -31.59 36.21
CA GLY A 10 -14.85 -32.70 35.96
C GLY A 10 -14.22 -33.67 34.97
N LEU A 11 -13.80 -34.83 35.46
CA LEU A 11 -13.38 -35.98 34.66
C LEU A 11 -14.62 -36.54 33.93
N LEU A 12 -14.88 -36.12 32.69
CA LEU A 12 -15.92 -36.72 31.86
C LEU A 12 -15.32 -37.93 31.12
N LEU A 13 -15.69 -39.14 31.55
CA LEU A 13 -15.52 -40.35 30.75
C LEU A 13 -16.23 -40.13 29.40
N GLY A 14 -15.47 -40.27 28.31
CA GLY A 14 -15.95 -40.08 26.94
C GLY A 14 -17.05 -41.07 26.59
N LEU A 15 -18.30 -40.63 26.72
CA LEU A 15 -19.39 -41.12 25.89
C LEU A 15 -19.13 -40.60 24.48
N VAL A 16 -18.74 -41.50 23.58
CA VAL A 16 -18.75 -41.25 22.15
C VAL A 16 -20.17 -40.77 21.80
N PRO A 17 -20.37 -39.53 21.30
CA PRO A 17 -21.68 -39.09 20.88
C PRO A 17 -22.19 -40.07 19.82
N ALA A 18 -23.39 -40.63 20.03
CA ALA A 18 -24.04 -41.44 19.01
C ALA A 18 -24.03 -40.68 17.67
N ALA A 19 -23.68 -41.36 16.58
CA ALA A 19 -23.64 -40.79 15.24
C ALA A 19 -24.97 -40.07 14.95
N ARG A 20 -24.93 -38.74 14.87
CA ARG A 20 -26.10 -37.91 14.57
C ARG A 20 -26.17 -37.61 13.09
N ALA A 21 -27.38 -37.56 12.54
CA ALA A 21 -27.57 -37.35 11.11
C ALA A 21 -27.68 -35.87 10.66
N GLN A 22 -27.76 -34.93 11.61
CA GLN A 22 -27.88 -33.48 11.42
C GLN A 22 -27.71 -32.74 12.77
N TYR A 23 -27.46 -31.42 12.73
CA TYR A 23 -27.53 -30.59 13.93
C TYR A 23 -28.99 -30.26 14.28
N GLU A 24 -29.34 -30.29 15.56
CA GLU A 24 -30.70 -30.01 16.04
C GLU A 24 -30.73 -28.76 16.91
N PHE A 25 -31.58 -27.80 16.55
CA PHE A 25 -31.95 -26.69 17.43
C PHE A 25 -32.99 -27.16 18.44
N LYS A 26 -32.71 -27.00 19.74
CA LYS A 26 -33.54 -27.51 20.85
C LYS A 26 -33.92 -26.39 21.80
N ASP A 27 -34.97 -26.55 22.61
CA ASP A 27 -35.35 -25.51 23.59
C ASP A 27 -34.25 -25.23 24.63
N ALA A 28 -33.51 -26.26 25.02
CA ALA A 28 -32.39 -26.16 25.95
C ALA A 28 -31.12 -26.77 25.35
N ALA A 29 -29.96 -26.23 25.74
CA ALA A 29 -28.67 -26.76 25.35
C ALA A 29 -28.39 -28.13 25.99
N ASP A 30 -27.65 -28.97 25.29
CA ASP A 30 -27.15 -30.26 25.75
C ASP A 30 -25.75 -30.52 25.16
N ALA A 31 -25.17 -31.71 25.38
CA ALA A 31 -23.83 -32.07 24.87
C ALA A 31 -23.69 -32.06 23.34
N SER A 32 -24.77 -31.83 22.60
CA SER A 32 -24.88 -32.01 21.16
C SER A 32 -25.61 -30.88 20.44
N SER A 33 -25.98 -29.84 21.19
CA SER A 33 -26.74 -28.68 20.71
C SER A 33 -26.55 -27.52 21.69
N ASN A 34 -26.33 -26.32 21.16
CA ASN A 34 -26.39 -25.09 21.93
C ASN A 34 -27.84 -24.62 22.20
N GLY A 35 -28.83 -25.52 22.05
CA GLY A 35 -30.24 -25.20 22.16
C GLY A 35 -30.69 -24.34 20.99
N LEU A 36 -31.28 -23.18 21.28
CA LEU A 36 -31.55 -22.11 20.32
C LEU A 36 -30.35 -21.13 20.21
N GLY A 37 -29.17 -21.51 20.67
CA GLY A 37 -27.92 -20.81 20.42
C GLY A 37 -27.37 -21.05 19.02
N PRO A 38 -26.29 -20.33 18.65
CA PRO A 38 -25.62 -20.51 17.36
C PRO A 38 -25.06 -21.94 17.21
N TYR A 39 -25.17 -22.48 16.00
CA TYR A 39 -24.33 -23.57 15.50
C TYR A 39 -23.03 -22.97 14.96
N GLU A 40 -21.90 -23.64 15.21
CA GLU A 40 -20.58 -23.20 14.73
C GLU A 40 -19.85 -24.36 14.04
N GLN A 41 -19.23 -24.08 12.89
CA GLN A 41 -18.40 -25.03 12.18
C GLN A 41 -17.21 -24.36 11.52
N SER A 42 -16.03 -24.62 12.07
CA SER A 42 -14.73 -24.12 11.59
C SER A 42 -13.92 -25.17 10.82
N PHE A 43 -14.43 -26.39 10.64
CA PHE A 43 -13.72 -27.51 9.97
C PHE A 43 -12.34 -27.93 10.56
N ASN A 44 -11.85 -27.21 11.56
CA ASN A 44 -10.56 -27.41 12.26
C ASN A 44 -10.45 -28.73 13.06
N THR A 45 -11.55 -29.48 13.19
CA THR A 45 -11.56 -30.78 13.87
C THR A 45 -10.98 -31.89 13.01
N LEU A 46 -10.90 -31.68 11.70
CA LEU A 46 -10.22 -32.59 10.78
C LEU A 46 -8.71 -32.31 10.82
N SER A 47 -7.88 -33.31 10.49
CA SER A 47 -6.43 -33.11 10.38
C SER A 47 -5.88 -33.82 9.15
N GLY A 48 -5.11 -33.08 8.34
CA GLY A 48 -4.51 -33.63 7.13
C GLY A 48 -5.55 -34.09 6.10
N THR A 49 -5.14 -35.07 5.28
CA THR A 49 -6.00 -35.74 4.30
C THR A 49 -6.91 -36.73 5.02
N VAL A 50 -8.22 -36.62 4.81
CA VAL A 50 -9.23 -37.44 5.50
C VAL A 50 -10.17 -38.12 4.51
N PRO A 51 -10.56 -39.40 4.72
CA PRO A 51 -11.70 -39.99 4.03
C PRO A 51 -12.96 -39.16 4.31
N PHE A 52 -13.76 -38.94 3.27
CA PHE A 52 -14.98 -38.15 3.40
C PHE A 52 -16.19 -39.02 3.12
N THR A 53 -17.15 -39.00 4.05
CA THR A 53 -18.44 -39.64 3.89
C THR A 53 -19.48 -38.68 4.44
N ASN A 54 -20.44 -38.32 3.59
CA ASN A 54 -21.54 -37.43 3.95
C ASN A 54 -22.14 -37.86 5.28
N ASN A 55 -22.35 -36.87 6.16
CA ASN A 55 -23.00 -37.06 7.45
C ASN A 55 -22.27 -37.99 8.45
N THR A 56 -21.06 -38.44 8.13
CA THR A 56 -20.29 -39.36 8.97
C THR A 56 -18.95 -38.76 9.36
N THR A 57 -18.20 -38.23 8.40
CA THR A 57 -16.91 -37.56 8.69
C THR A 57 -17.12 -36.34 9.57
N ILE A 58 -18.13 -35.53 9.25
CA ILE A 58 -18.65 -34.49 10.12
C ILE A 58 -20.18 -34.64 10.15
N PRO A 59 -20.80 -34.82 11.34
CA PRO A 59 -22.25 -34.93 11.47
C PRO A 59 -22.99 -33.76 10.80
N GLY A 60 -23.98 -34.06 9.97
CA GLY A 60 -24.79 -33.04 9.28
C GLY A 60 -24.10 -32.31 8.11
N VAL A 61 -22.83 -32.59 7.80
CA VAL A 61 -22.10 -31.98 6.67
C VAL A 61 -22.08 -32.92 5.47
N TYR A 62 -22.31 -32.34 4.29
CA TYR A 62 -22.41 -33.03 3.02
C TYR A 62 -21.52 -32.32 1.99
N ALA A 63 -21.00 -33.06 1.01
CA ALA A 63 -20.33 -32.49 -0.15
C ALA A 63 -20.63 -33.32 -1.40
N GLN A 64 -20.95 -32.65 -2.50
CA GLN A 64 -21.33 -33.30 -3.75
C GLN A 64 -21.18 -32.31 -4.89
N ALA A 65 -20.73 -32.77 -6.05
CA ALA A 65 -20.66 -31.97 -7.26
C ALA A 65 -21.54 -32.56 -8.36
N PHE A 66 -21.82 -31.73 -9.36
CA PHE A 66 -22.39 -32.14 -10.64
C PHE A 66 -21.45 -31.67 -11.74
N VAL A 67 -20.80 -32.62 -12.42
CA VAL A 67 -19.73 -32.35 -13.40
C VAL A 67 -20.05 -33.12 -14.67
N ASN A 68 -20.03 -32.46 -15.83
CA ASN A 68 -20.31 -33.09 -17.13
C ASN A 68 -21.63 -33.87 -17.19
N GLY A 69 -22.67 -33.37 -16.52
CA GLY A 69 -23.98 -34.02 -16.51
C GLY A 69 -24.11 -35.20 -15.55
N ALA A 70 -23.10 -35.48 -14.71
CA ALA A 70 -23.11 -36.59 -13.76
C ALA A 70 -22.83 -36.13 -12.32
N PRO A 71 -23.48 -36.74 -11.31
CA PRO A 71 -23.16 -36.50 -9.92
C PRO A 71 -21.79 -37.08 -9.55
N TYR A 72 -21.03 -36.34 -8.76
CA TYR A 72 -19.74 -36.74 -8.21
C TYR A 72 -19.77 -36.56 -6.68
N GLN A 73 -19.28 -37.56 -5.96
CA GLN A 73 -19.17 -37.55 -4.50
C GLN A 73 -17.68 -37.68 -4.14
N PRO A 74 -17.11 -36.78 -3.32
CA PRO A 74 -15.72 -36.89 -2.92
C PRO A 74 -15.51 -38.11 -2.02
N LEU A 75 -14.50 -38.94 -2.36
CA LEU A 75 -14.08 -40.08 -1.53
C LEU A 75 -13.20 -39.64 -0.33
N GLY A 76 -12.66 -38.43 -0.40
CA GLY A 76 -11.77 -37.85 0.61
C GLY A 76 -11.55 -36.37 0.39
N LEU A 77 -11.08 -35.70 1.44
CA LEU A 77 -10.60 -34.32 1.40
C LEU A 77 -9.07 -34.36 1.46
N LEU A 78 -8.42 -33.86 0.41
CA LEU A 78 -6.97 -33.78 0.38
C LEU A 78 -6.50 -32.58 1.20
N ALA A 79 -5.49 -32.75 2.05
CA ALA A 79 -4.82 -31.60 2.66
C ALA A 79 -4.01 -30.84 1.60
N ASN A 80 -4.29 -29.55 1.46
CA ASN A 80 -3.56 -28.70 0.54
C ASN A 80 -3.51 -27.25 1.01
N ASP A 81 -2.49 -26.51 0.63
CA ASP A 81 -2.31 -25.09 0.94
C ASP A 81 -2.50 -24.19 -0.30
N GLY A 82 -3.14 -24.74 -1.34
CA GLY A 82 -3.27 -24.12 -2.65
C GLY A 82 -2.13 -24.40 -3.62
N SER A 83 -1.05 -25.06 -3.19
CA SER A 83 0.10 -25.38 -4.07
C SER A 83 -0.21 -26.46 -5.10
N ASN A 84 -1.15 -27.37 -4.83
CA ASN A 84 -1.58 -28.36 -5.83
C ASN A 84 -2.89 -27.89 -6.45
N SER A 85 -2.86 -27.61 -7.75
CA SER A 85 -4.03 -27.19 -8.53
C SER A 85 -4.86 -28.36 -9.06
N GLY A 86 -4.81 -29.52 -8.38
CA GLY A 86 -5.56 -30.71 -8.80
C GLY A 86 -7.06 -30.48 -8.64
N GLU A 87 -7.85 -31.10 -9.48
CA GLU A 87 -9.31 -30.98 -9.42
C GLU A 87 -9.85 -31.80 -8.24
N GLY A 88 -10.69 -31.22 -7.39
CA GLY A 88 -11.25 -31.98 -6.27
C GLY A 88 -11.67 -31.14 -5.08
N TYR A 89 -12.07 -31.85 -4.03
CA TYR A 89 -12.37 -31.29 -2.72
C TYR A 89 -11.14 -31.37 -1.82
N TYR A 90 -10.96 -30.33 -1.04
CA TYR A 90 -9.79 -30.10 -0.23
C TYR A 90 -10.17 -29.69 1.18
N HIS A 91 -9.30 -30.09 2.09
CA HIS A 91 -9.21 -29.55 3.43
C HIS A 91 -8.05 -28.57 3.44
N PHE A 92 -8.34 -27.33 3.06
CA PHE A 92 -7.33 -26.33 2.80
C PHE A 92 -6.65 -25.87 4.08
N GLY A 93 -5.37 -25.51 3.99
CA GLY A 93 -4.58 -25.01 5.11
C GLY A 93 -3.10 -25.27 4.90
N THR A 94 -2.27 -24.29 5.28
CA THR A 94 -0.81 -24.39 5.24
C THR A 94 -0.31 -25.59 6.03
N VAL A 95 0.89 -26.09 5.69
CA VAL A 95 1.47 -27.26 6.35
C VAL A 95 1.59 -27.01 7.85
N GLY A 96 0.98 -27.89 8.66
CA GLY A 96 0.96 -27.75 10.13
C GLY A 96 -0.07 -26.77 10.68
N SER A 97 -0.84 -26.07 9.84
CA SER A 97 -1.95 -25.23 10.30
C SER A 97 -3.04 -26.07 10.96
N SER A 98 -3.47 -25.63 12.13
CA SER A 98 -4.69 -26.09 12.81
C SER A 98 -5.94 -25.39 12.30
N ASP A 99 -5.77 -24.29 11.55
CA ASP A 99 -6.85 -23.52 10.95
C ASP A 99 -6.98 -23.90 9.47
N ARG A 100 -8.08 -24.56 9.12
CA ARG A 100 -8.27 -25.28 7.87
C ARG A 100 -9.72 -25.23 7.43
N SER A 101 -9.93 -24.95 6.15
CA SER A 101 -11.27 -24.74 5.58
C SER A 101 -11.67 -25.83 4.57
N PHE A 102 -12.97 -25.92 4.29
CA PHE A 102 -13.52 -26.95 3.41
C PHE A 102 -13.95 -26.35 2.07
N GLY A 103 -13.31 -26.78 0.98
CA GLY A 103 -13.64 -26.29 -0.35
C GLY A 103 -13.19 -27.18 -1.48
N GLY A 104 -13.02 -26.59 -2.65
CA GLY A 104 -12.53 -27.28 -3.83
C GLY A 104 -11.76 -26.36 -4.78
N ILE A 105 -10.92 -26.99 -5.62
CA ILE A 105 -10.33 -26.33 -6.80
C ILE A 105 -11.10 -26.79 -8.03
N ALA A 106 -11.47 -25.82 -8.86
CA ALA A 106 -12.12 -26.08 -10.13
C ALA A 106 -11.16 -26.62 -11.20
N ALA A 107 -11.70 -27.53 -12.00
CA ALA A 107 -11.02 -28.19 -13.08
C ALA A 107 -10.56 -27.24 -14.19
N LEU A 108 -9.27 -27.30 -14.57
CA LEU A 108 -8.78 -26.62 -15.77
C LEU A 108 -9.05 -27.44 -17.04
N SER A 109 -9.37 -28.74 -16.91
CA SER A 109 -9.35 -29.70 -18.02
C SER A 109 -10.66 -30.48 -18.26
N THR A 110 -11.67 -30.38 -17.39
CA THR A 110 -12.97 -31.07 -17.56
C THR A 110 -14.10 -30.11 -17.88
N GLY A 111 -15.12 -30.57 -18.61
CA GLY A 111 -16.29 -29.76 -18.91
C GLY A 111 -17.09 -29.30 -17.68
N THR A 112 -18.13 -28.51 -17.94
CA THR A 112 -18.75 -27.61 -16.95
C THR A 112 -19.48 -28.33 -15.80
N GLY A 113 -19.42 -27.74 -14.61
CA GLY A 113 -20.06 -28.27 -13.40
C GLY A 113 -20.13 -27.27 -12.24
N ILE A 114 -20.72 -27.72 -11.12
CA ILE A 114 -20.81 -26.98 -9.85
C ILE A 114 -20.56 -27.96 -8.69
N GLY A 115 -19.71 -27.57 -7.75
CA GLY A 115 -19.50 -28.30 -6.50
C GLY A 115 -20.27 -27.66 -5.37
N TYR A 116 -20.73 -28.47 -4.41
CA TYR A 116 -21.45 -28.03 -3.23
C TYR A 116 -20.83 -28.58 -1.95
N VAL A 117 -20.83 -27.75 -0.91
CA VAL A 117 -20.72 -28.16 0.50
C VAL A 117 -22.04 -27.76 1.16
N GLY A 118 -22.66 -28.62 1.98
CA GLY A 118 -23.92 -28.31 2.63
C GLY A 118 -23.96 -28.75 4.08
N ILE A 119 -24.73 -28.03 4.89
CA ILE A 119 -24.93 -28.32 6.31
C ILE A 119 -26.44 -28.40 6.60
N ARG A 120 -26.82 -29.51 7.23
CA ARG A 120 -28.21 -29.88 7.53
C ARG A 120 -28.57 -29.54 8.98
N PHE A 121 -29.72 -28.91 9.14
CA PHE A 121 -30.27 -28.52 10.43
C PHE A 121 -31.71 -28.99 10.59
N LYS A 122 -32.12 -29.29 11.83
CA LYS A 122 -33.48 -29.62 12.20
C LYS A 122 -33.97 -28.74 13.34
N ASN A 123 -35.20 -28.26 13.26
CA ASN A 123 -35.86 -27.64 14.40
C ASN A 123 -36.48 -28.72 15.30
N SER A 124 -35.85 -29.02 16.42
CA SER A 124 -36.38 -29.91 17.47
C SER A 124 -36.89 -29.14 18.69
N SER A 125 -37.01 -27.81 18.60
CA SER A 125 -37.55 -26.95 19.66
C SER A 125 -39.07 -26.87 19.59
N GLY A 126 -39.71 -26.50 20.71
CA GLY A 126 -41.15 -26.22 20.75
C GLY A 126 -41.54 -24.90 20.07
N LYS A 127 -40.59 -24.15 19.52
CA LYS A 127 -40.80 -22.82 18.92
C LYS A 127 -40.53 -22.86 17.41
N PRO A 128 -41.37 -22.23 16.59
CA PRO A 128 -41.02 -22.04 15.18
C PRO A 128 -39.82 -21.09 15.06
N ILE A 129 -38.81 -21.48 14.28
CA ILE A 129 -37.69 -20.61 13.95
C ILE A 129 -38.12 -19.70 12.82
N LYS A 130 -38.27 -18.41 13.13
CA LYS A 130 -38.82 -17.39 12.21
C LYS A 130 -37.81 -16.98 11.16
N ASN A 131 -36.56 -16.79 11.57
CA ASN A 131 -35.44 -16.42 10.72
C ASN A 131 -34.22 -17.28 11.05
N LEU A 132 -33.29 -17.39 10.09
CA LEU A 132 -31.95 -17.95 10.31
C LEU A 132 -30.91 -16.91 9.92
N GLU A 133 -30.11 -16.47 10.87
CA GLU A 133 -28.90 -15.71 10.56
C GLU A 133 -27.79 -16.68 10.17
N VAL A 134 -27.13 -16.40 9.06
CA VAL A 134 -26.06 -17.22 8.50
C VAL A 134 -24.84 -16.35 8.32
N GLN A 135 -23.72 -16.78 8.87
CA GLN A 135 -22.39 -16.22 8.65
C GLN A 135 -21.46 -17.32 8.14
N TYR A 136 -20.53 -16.97 7.26
CA TYR A 136 -19.39 -17.82 6.94
C TYR A 136 -18.23 -16.97 6.45
N ALA A 137 -17.01 -17.50 6.57
CA ALA A 137 -15.85 -17.00 5.88
C ALA A 137 -15.69 -17.75 4.55
N MET A 138 -15.56 -17.00 3.47
CA MET A 138 -15.02 -17.54 2.23
C MET A 138 -13.53 -17.27 2.19
N GLU A 139 -12.76 -18.30 1.83
CA GLU A 139 -11.32 -18.22 1.69
C GLU A 139 -10.88 -18.61 0.29
N GLN A 140 -9.90 -17.88 -0.23
CA GLN A 140 -9.25 -18.20 -1.50
C GLN A 140 -7.87 -18.78 -1.24
N TRP A 141 -7.69 -20.01 -1.70
CA TRP A 141 -6.47 -20.80 -1.56
C TRP A 141 -5.68 -20.94 -2.85
N TYR A 142 -6.31 -20.71 -4.01
CA TYR A 142 -5.61 -20.77 -5.29
C TYR A 142 -6.19 -19.79 -6.29
N ASN A 143 -5.34 -19.24 -7.14
CA ASN A 143 -5.72 -18.37 -8.23
C ASN A 143 -5.27 -18.96 -9.57
N SER A 144 -6.19 -19.05 -10.52
CA SER A 144 -5.97 -19.59 -11.87
C SER A 144 -5.57 -18.54 -12.92
N GLY A 145 -5.45 -17.27 -12.54
CA GLY A 145 -5.04 -16.17 -13.41
C GLY A 145 -6.06 -15.76 -14.48
N ARG A 146 -7.33 -16.10 -14.29
CA ARG A 146 -8.44 -15.61 -15.12
C ARG A 146 -9.10 -14.39 -14.49
N GLN A 147 -9.60 -13.48 -15.32
CA GLN A 147 -10.30 -12.25 -14.90
C GLN A 147 -11.76 -12.50 -14.52
N ASP A 148 -12.38 -13.58 -15.01
CA ASP A 148 -13.75 -13.93 -14.66
C ASP A 148 -13.87 -14.20 -13.16
N ALA A 149 -14.89 -13.65 -12.51
CA ALA A 149 -15.06 -13.77 -11.06
C ALA A 149 -15.34 -15.22 -10.65
N ALA A 150 -14.55 -15.73 -9.70
CA ALA A 150 -14.93 -16.91 -8.92
C ALA A 150 -15.91 -16.43 -7.89
N SER A 151 -16.85 -17.28 -7.50
CA SER A 151 -17.67 -16.96 -6.34
C SER A 151 -18.13 -18.22 -5.64
N VAL A 152 -18.38 -18.06 -4.34
CA VAL A 152 -19.21 -18.97 -3.57
C VAL A 152 -20.61 -18.36 -3.52
N SER A 153 -21.59 -19.09 -4.05
CA SER A 153 -23.02 -18.77 -3.96
C SER A 153 -23.65 -19.58 -2.85
N VAL A 154 -24.66 -19.04 -2.17
CA VAL A 154 -25.37 -19.75 -1.09
C VAL A 154 -26.83 -19.92 -1.46
N SER A 155 -27.37 -21.09 -1.16
CA SER A 155 -28.78 -21.41 -1.34
C SER A 155 -29.27 -22.33 -0.23
N TYR A 156 -30.57 -22.37 0.01
CA TYR A 156 -31.16 -23.25 1.01
C TYR A 156 -32.38 -23.99 0.46
N GLN A 157 -32.73 -25.08 1.12
CA GLN A 157 -33.96 -25.82 0.90
C GLN A 157 -34.54 -26.28 2.24
N MET A 158 -35.87 -26.30 2.34
CA MET A 158 -36.60 -26.83 3.49
C MET A 158 -37.39 -28.09 3.15
N GLY A 159 -37.68 -28.91 4.17
CA GLY A 159 -38.52 -30.09 4.02
C GLY A 159 -38.61 -30.94 5.28
N GLY A 160 -39.22 -32.12 5.17
CA GLY A 160 -39.20 -33.11 6.25
C GLY A 160 -37.86 -33.86 6.35
N THR A 161 -37.22 -34.12 5.21
CA THR A 161 -35.85 -34.64 5.13
C THR A 161 -35.16 -34.03 3.92
N VAL A 162 -34.04 -33.35 4.14
CA VAL A 162 -33.24 -32.72 3.06
C VAL A 162 -31.82 -33.27 3.16
N ALA A 163 -31.49 -34.32 2.42
CA ALA A 163 -30.22 -35.07 2.55
C ALA A 163 -29.44 -35.23 1.22
N ASP A 164 -29.87 -34.58 0.15
CA ASP A 164 -29.21 -34.57 -1.15
C ASP A 164 -28.91 -33.13 -1.56
N LEU A 165 -27.74 -32.89 -2.15
CA LEU A 165 -27.29 -31.54 -2.51
C LEU A 165 -27.61 -31.16 -3.95
N LEU A 166 -28.15 -32.03 -4.79
CA LEU A 166 -28.36 -31.78 -6.22
C LEU A 166 -29.83 -31.70 -6.62
N THR A 167 -30.69 -32.39 -5.89
CA THR A 167 -32.14 -32.50 -6.15
C THR A 167 -32.94 -31.56 -5.24
N GLY A 168 -34.20 -31.34 -5.59
CA GLY A 168 -35.11 -30.47 -4.85
C GLY A 168 -35.16 -29.02 -5.34
N THR A 169 -35.94 -28.20 -4.64
CA THR A 169 -36.12 -26.78 -4.96
C THR A 169 -35.27 -25.94 -4.04
N TRP A 170 -34.27 -25.29 -4.61
CA TRP A 170 -33.31 -24.45 -3.90
C TRP A 170 -33.66 -22.98 -4.05
N THR A 171 -33.63 -22.24 -2.94
CA THR A 171 -33.80 -20.79 -2.91
C THR A 171 -32.45 -20.15 -2.71
N ASP A 172 -32.05 -19.29 -3.64
CA ASP A 172 -30.78 -18.56 -3.56
C ASP A 172 -30.83 -17.50 -2.45
N VAL A 173 -29.66 -17.24 -1.85
CA VAL A 173 -29.44 -16.15 -0.88
C VAL A 173 -28.34 -15.23 -1.43
N PRO A 174 -28.68 -14.32 -2.38
CA PRO A 174 -27.70 -13.51 -3.09
C PRO A 174 -26.81 -12.66 -2.17
N GLU A 175 -27.32 -12.25 -1.00
CA GLU A 175 -26.61 -11.45 0.00
C GLU A 175 -25.41 -12.19 0.62
N LEU A 176 -25.42 -13.53 0.58
CA LEU A 176 -24.31 -14.37 1.02
C LEU A 176 -23.34 -14.72 -0.10
N LYS A 177 -23.58 -14.29 -1.36
CA LYS A 177 -22.63 -14.51 -2.44
C LYS A 177 -21.35 -13.73 -2.17
N VAL A 178 -20.22 -14.41 -2.28
CA VAL A 178 -18.89 -13.80 -2.14
C VAL A 178 -18.08 -14.08 -3.39
N ASP A 179 -17.64 -13.01 -4.05
CA ASP A 179 -16.67 -13.09 -5.14
C ASP A 179 -15.26 -13.31 -4.57
N ALA A 180 -14.38 -13.99 -5.32
CA ALA A 180 -13.00 -14.26 -4.93
C ALA A 180 -12.33 -13.00 -4.35
N PRO A 181 -11.73 -13.07 -3.15
CA PRO A 181 -11.26 -11.89 -2.43
C PRO A 181 -10.13 -11.16 -3.16
N SER A 182 -9.21 -11.92 -3.74
CA SER A 182 -8.10 -11.37 -4.52
C SER A 182 -8.51 -11.26 -5.98
N THR A 183 -8.28 -10.07 -6.54
CA THR A 183 -8.46 -9.78 -7.96
C THR A 183 -7.18 -9.94 -8.75
N ALA A 184 -6.06 -10.26 -8.08
CA ALA A 184 -4.78 -10.53 -8.70
C ALA A 184 -4.95 -11.58 -9.80
N THR A 185 -4.18 -11.46 -10.86
CA THR A 185 -4.26 -12.36 -12.02
C THR A 185 -3.03 -13.27 -12.14
N VAL A 186 -2.13 -13.20 -11.15
CA VAL A 186 -0.98 -14.11 -11.01
C VAL A 186 -1.47 -15.51 -10.61
N ILE A 187 -1.07 -16.52 -11.38
CA ILE A 187 -1.31 -17.94 -11.06
C ILE A 187 -0.40 -18.34 -9.91
N ALA A 188 -0.96 -18.58 -8.73
CA ALA A 188 -0.22 -19.06 -7.56
C ALA A 188 -1.17 -19.54 -6.46
N SER A 189 -0.61 -20.27 -5.49
CA SER A 189 -1.27 -20.54 -4.21
C SER A 189 -1.57 -19.23 -3.48
N ARG A 190 -2.53 -19.29 -2.57
CA ARG A 190 -2.94 -18.22 -1.68
C ARG A 190 -3.11 -18.81 -0.30
N ASP A 191 -2.69 -18.08 0.72
CA ASP A 191 -3.03 -18.42 2.09
C ASP A 191 -4.42 -17.86 2.38
N GLY A 192 -5.44 -18.73 2.41
CA GLY A 192 -6.82 -18.34 2.64
C GLY A 192 -7.07 -17.78 4.04
N ASN A 193 -6.20 -18.09 5.00
CA ASN A 193 -6.26 -17.52 6.35
C ASN A 193 -5.81 -16.05 6.39
N SER A 194 -5.07 -15.59 5.36
CA SER A 194 -4.67 -14.20 5.24
C SER A 194 -5.89 -13.28 5.10
N PRO A 195 -5.97 -12.15 5.82
CA PRO A 195 -7.08 -11.19 5.69
C PRO A 195 -7.31 -10.69 4.25
N SER A 196 -6.28 -10.66 3.40
CA SER A 196 -6.40 -10.29 1.99
C SER A 196 -7.23 -11.29 1.19
N ASN A 197 -7.09 -12.58 1.52
CA ASN A 197 -7.68 -13.72 0.81
C ASN A 197 -8.92 -14.29 1.51
N ARG A 198 -9.40 -13.63 2.56
CA ARG A 198 -10.55 -14.03 3.37
C ARG A 198 -11.67 -13.00 3.33
N ARG A 199 -12.92 -13.44 3.21
CA ARG A 199 -14.10 -12.57 3.24
C ARG A 199 -15.19 -13.21 4.09
N VAL A 200 -15.49 -12.60 5.22
CA VAL A 200 -16.65 -12.97 6.05
C VAL A 200 -17.91 -12.34 5.48
N ARG A 201 -18.96 -13.13 5.28
CA ARG A 201 -20.31 -12.61 5.00
C ARG A 201 -21.29 -13.07 6.04
N GLN A 202 -22.28 -12.21 6.28
CA GLN A 202 -23.37 -12.46 7.18
C GLN A 202 -24.67 -11.85 6.62
N THR A 203 -25.76 -12.59 6.68
CA THR A 203 -27.11 -12.07 6.42
C THR A 203 -28.16 -12.88 7.19
N THR A 204 -29.42 -12.45 7.13
CA THR A 204 -30.56 -13.18 7.68
C THR A 204 -31.44 -13.73 6.55
N ILE A 205 -31.70 -15.03 6.58
CA ILE A 205 -32.78 -15.65 5.80
C ILE A 205 -34.08 -15.36 6.55
N GLU A 206 -34.82 -14.37 6.07
CA GLU A 206 -36.04 -13.89 6.71
C GLU A 206 -37.25 -14.75 6.36
N ASN A 207 -38.22 -14.82 7.27
CA ASN A 207 -39.52 -15.47 7.06
C ASN A 207 -39.43 -16.97 6.70
N ILE A 208 -38.35 -17.64 7.10
CA ILE A 208 -38.16 -19.07 6.85
C ILE A 208 -39.23 -19.92 7.55
N ASN A 209 -39.71 -19.48 8.73
CA ASN A 209 -40.80 -20.12 9.49
C ASN A 209 -40.65 -21.65 9.64
N LEU A 210 -39.44 -22.11 9.95
CA LEU A 210 -39.13 -23.52 10.11
C LEU A 210 -39.86 -24.09 11.33
N ALA A 211 -40.89 -24.91 11.10
CA ALA A 211 -41.73 -25.49 12.14
C ALA A 211 -41.00 -26.59 12.93
N ALA A 212 -41.50 -26.92 14.13
CA ALA A 212 -40.99 -28.04 14.91
C ALA A 212 -41.07 -29.34 14.08
N GLY A 213 -39.97 -30.09 14.07
CA GLY A 213 -39.78 -31.32 13.30
C GLY A 213 -39.30 -31.11 11.86
N GLN A 214 -39.36 -29.89 11.30
CA GLN A 214 -38.87 -29.61 9.95
C GLN A 214 -37.36 -29.40 9.90
N GLU A 215 -36.82 -29.51 8.69
CA GLU A 215 -35.41 -29.38 8.39
C GLU A 215 -35.12 -28.30 7.35
N VAL A 216 -33.90 -27.81 7.40
CA VAL A 216 -33.31 -26.92 6.40
C VAL A 216 -31.90 -27.41 6.08
N MET A 217 -31.55 -27.40 4.79
CA MET A 217 -30.19 -27.56 4.31
C MET A 217 -29.73 -26.22 3.73
N ILE A 218 -28.56 -25.74 4.16
CA ILE A 218 -27.89 -24.60 3.55
C ILE A 218 -26.70 -25.16 2.77
N ARG A 219 -26.55 -24.80 1.49
CA ARG A 219 -25.42 -25.22 0.66
C ARG A 219 -24.67 -24.03 0.06
N TRP A 220 -23.36 -24.18 -0.01
CA TRP A 220 -22.41 -23.28 -0.65
C TRP A 220 -21.97 -23.91 -1.96
N GLY A 221 -22.27 -23.27 -3.07
CA GLY A 221 -21.98 -23.70 -4.42
C GLY A 221 -20.81 -22.92 -5.03
N TYR A 222 -19.90 -23.63 -5.68
CA TYR A 222 -18.77 -23.05 -6.40
C TYR A 222 -18.72 -23.61 -7.82
N ALA A 223 -18.45 -22.74 -8.80
CA ALA A 223 -18.40 -23.14 -10.20
C ALA A 223 -17.16 -24.04 -10.46
N LEU A 224 -17.39 -25.21 -11.03
CA LEU A 224 -16.39 -26.21 -11.44
C LEU A 224 -16.38 -26.29 -12.97
N ASN A 225 -15.88 -25.28 -13.70
CA ASN A 225 -15.88 -25.33 -15.17
C ASN A 225 -14.64 -24.70 -15.81
N THR A 226 -14.38 -25.07 -17.07
CA THR A 226 -13.23 -24.63 -17.89
C THR A 226 -13.29 -23.19 -18.41
N ASN A 227 -14.42 -22.49 -18.23
CA ASN A 227 -14.65 -21.16 -18.78
C ASN A 227 -14.57 -20.07 -17.72
N THR A 228 -14.94 -20.35 -16.47
CA THR A 228 -14.73 -19.51 -15.30
C THR A 228 -13.43 -19.89 -14.59
N ASN A 229 -12.98 -19.06 -13.66
CA ASN A 229 -11.66 -19.23 -13.06
C ASN A 229 -11.56 -20.55 -12.23
N GLY A 230 -10.43 -21.23 -12.36
CA GLY A 230 -10.09 -22.46 -11.64
C GLY A 230 -9.64 -22.18 -10.20
N ASN A 231 -10.23 -21.21 -9.50
CA ASN A 231 -9.75 -20.81 -8.18
C ASN A 231 -10.04 -21.87 -7.13
N GLY A 232 -9.16 -21.96 -6.12
CA GLY A 232 -9.40 -22.76 -4.92
C GLY A 232 -10.19 -21.93 -3.94
N LEU A 233 -11.47 -22.24 -3.76
CA LEU A 233 -12.35 -21.55 -2.82
C LEU A 233 -12.84 -22.53 -1.77
N SER A 234 -12.99 -22.05 -0.55
CA SER A 234 -13.55 -22.80 0.56
C SER A 234 -14.48 -21.97 1.42
N ILE A 235 -15.21 -22.68 2.27
CA ILE A 235 -15.97 -22.12 3.37
C ILE A 235 -15.30 -22.46 4.69
N ASP A 236 -15.38 -21.52 5.62
CA ASP A 236 -14.90 -21.67 6.98
C ASP A 236 -15.77 -20.85 7.96
N ASP A 237 -15.55 -21.06 9.27
CA ASP A 237 -16.18 -20.33 10.37
C ASP A 237 -17.68 -20.09 10.16
N VAL A 238 -18.37 -21.15 9.76
CA VAL A 238 -19.80 -21.12 9.49
C VAL A 238 -20.53 -20.98 10.82
N VAL A 239 -21.35 -19.94 10.95
CA VAL A 239 -22.21 -19.72 12.11
C VAL A 239 -23.67 -19.64 11.63
N VAL A 240 -24.54 -20.45 12.23
CA VAL A 240 -26.00 -20.42 11.94
C VAL A 240 -26.76 -20.20 13.23
N THR A 241 -27.45 -19.07 13.34
CA THR A 241 -28.15 -18.64 14.56
C THR A 241 -29.66 -18.60 14.34
N PRO A 242 -30.46 -19.37 15.10
CA PRO A 242 -31.90 -19.36 14.98
C PRO A 242 -32.52 -18.16 15.69
N GLN A 243 -33.58 -17.60 15.11
CA GLN A 243 -34.32 -16.50 15.71
C GLN A 243 -35.79 -16.88 15.84
N THR A 244 -36.32 -16.78 17.06
CA THR A 244 -37.68 -17.25 17.38
C THR A 244 -38.66 -16.11 17.61
N ASN A 245 -38.17 -14.93 18.00
CA ASN A 245 -39.00 -13.77 18.29
C ASN A 245 -38.66 -12.64 17.30
N VAL A 246 -39.67 -12.07 16.65
CA VAL A 246 -39.51 -10.99 15.69
C VAL A 246 -40.51 -9.90 16.01
N PHE A 247 -40.01 -8.67 16.14
CA PHE A 247 -40.81 -7.47 16.37
C PHE A 247 -40.40 -6.38 15.40
N TYR A 248 -41.37 -5.60 14.96
CA TYR A 248 -41.20 -4.43 14.12
C TYR A 248 -41.61 -3.20 14.90
N SER A 249 -40.86 -2.11 14.77
CA SER A 249 -41.28 -0.83 15.32
C SER A 249 -42.37 -0.23 14.43
N LYS A 250 -43.27 0.58 14.99
CA LYS A 250 -44.06 1.53 14.22
C LYS A 250 -43.14 2.47 13.42
N ALA A 251 -43.63 3.04 12.32
CA ALA A 251 -42.84 3.95 11.49
C ALA A 251 -42.41 5.25 12.19
N THR A 252 -43.11 5.64 13.25
CA THR A 252 -42.82 6.83 14.08
C THR A 252 -42.89 6.50 15.57
N GLY A 253 -42.38 7.41 16.41
CA GLY A 253 -42.37 7.25 17.87
C GLY A 253 -41.07 6.65 18.42
N GLN A 254 -40.94 6.62 19.74
CA GLN A 254 -39.67 6.30 20.42
C GLN A 254 -39.38 4.78 20.41
N LEU A 255 -38.18 4.39 19.98
CA LEU A 255 -37.72 3.00 19.84
C LEU A 255 -37.40 2.35 21.20
N ASN A 256 -37.01 3.14 22.20
CA ASN A 256 -36.78 2.68 23.58
C ASN A 256 -38.07 2.46 24.39
N VAL A 257 -39.24 2.42 23.75
CA VAL A 257 -40.56 2.20 24.38
C VAL A 257 -41.20 0.94 23.80
N LEU A 258 -41.53 -0.05 24.65
CA LEU A 258 -42.07 -1.35 24.24
C LEU A 258 -43.38 -1.24 23.43
N GLY A 259 -44.28 -0.30 23.78
CA GLY A 259 -45.56 -0.08 23.07
C GLY A 259 -45.42 0.52 21.66
N SER A 260 -44.21 0.88 21.25
CA SER A 260 -43.89 1.27 19.87
C SER A 260 -43.62 0.08 18.96
N TRP A 261 -43.72 -1.15 19.47
CA TRP A 261 -43.37 -2.37 18.77
C TRP A 261 -44.53 -3.36 18.72
N GLY A 262 -44.54 -4.20 17.70
CA GLY A 262 -45.51 -5.28 17.51
C GLY A 262 -44.98 -6.38 16.59
N GLN A 263 -45.69 -7.51 16.50
CA GLN A 263 -45.29 -8.66 15.67
C GLN A 263 -45.61 -8.48 14.18
N SER A 264 -46.55 -7.59 13.84
CA SER A 264 -46.85 -7.23 12.46
C SER A 264 -45.82 -6.25 11.90
N ILE A 265 -45.57 -6.28 10.59
CA ILE A 265 -44.54 -5.46 9.91
C ILE A 265 -44.71 -3.94 10.11
N ASP A 266 -45.95 -3.47 10.36
CA ASP A 266 -46.29 -2.08 10.63
C ASP A 266 -46.10 -1.68 12.12
N GLY A 267 -45.61 -2.62 12.95
CA GLY A 267 -45.43 -2.45 14.38
C GLY A 267 -46.72 -2.58 15.21
N THR A 268 -47.79 -3.12 14.64
CA THR A 268 -49.00 -3.50 15.37
C THR A 268 -48.96 -4.95 15.86
N GLY A 269 -49.95 -5.35 16.67
CA GLY A 269 -50.03 -6.66 17.29
C GLY A 269 -49.44 -6.68 18.70
N VAL A 270 -48.99 -7.86 19.15
CA VAL A 270 -48.47 -8.06 20.51
C VAL A 270 -47.10 -7.41 20.64
N SER A 271 -46.95 -6.51 21.61
CA SER A 271 -45.67 -5.87 21.93
C SER A 271 -44.70 -6.83 22.64
N PRO A 272 -43.38 -6.61 22.50
CA PRO A 272 -42.38 -7.31 23.29
C PRO A 272 -42.58 -7.01 24.79
N THR A 273 -42.27 -7.98 25.64
CA THR A 273 -42.34 -7.84 27.10
C THR A 273 -41.08 -7.19 27.69
N SER A 274 -39.94 -7.30 27.02
CA SER A 274 -38.68 -6.62 27.36
C SER A 274 -37.76 -6.52 26.14
N PHE A 275 -36.64 -5.79 26.28
CA PHE A 275 -35.49 -5.80 25.35
C PHE A 275 -34.37 -6.76 25.78
N THR A 276 -34.66 -7.65 26.73
CA THR A 276 -33.71 -8.60 27.33
C THR A 276 -34.00 -10.05 26.93
N ALA A 277 -35.03 -10.29 26.12
CA ALA A 277 -35.40 -11.63 25.69
C ALA A 277 -34.40 -12.16 24.66
N ASP A 278 -33.97 -13.40 24.83
CA ASP A 278 -33.04 -14.08 23.91
C ASP A 278 -33.69 -14.35 22.55
N ASN A 279 -32.86 -14.55 21.53
CA ASN A 279 -33.25 -14.93 20.16
C ASN A 279 -34.33 -14.00 19.57
N THR A 280 -34.19 -12.69 19.83
CA THR A 280 -35.16 -11.67 19.46
C THR A 280 -34.58 -10.65 18.48
N THR A 281 -35.28 -10.47 17.36
CA THR A 281 -34.92 -9.49 16.32
C THR A 281 -35.88 -8.32 16.35
N TYR A 282 -35.34 -7.11 16.47
CA TYR A 282 -36.07 -5.85 16.51
C TYR A 282 -35.82 -5.05 15.22
N TYR A 283 -36.75 -5.13 14.27
CA TYR A 283 -36.71 -4.40 13.01
C TYR A 283 -37.20 -2.95 13.18
N VAL A 284 -36.30 -1.98 13.04
CA VAL A 284 -36.62 -0.56 12.99
C VAL A 284 -37.21 -0.22 11.62
N GLN A 285 -38.35 0.47 11.62
CA GLN A 285 -39.08 0.90 10.43
C GLN A 285 -39.09 2.43 10.32
N GLY A 286 -39.44 2.95 9.15
CA GLY A 286 -39.66 4.38 8.93
C GLY A 286 -38.39 5.18 8.60
N ALA A 287 -38.60 6.42 8.14
CA ALA A 287 -37.55 7.31 7.67
C ALA A 287 -37.19 8.41 8.70
N GLU A 288 -37.88 8.47 9.85
CA GLU A 288 -37.57 9.40 10.92
C GLU A 288 -36.27 8.98 11.61
N ALA A 289 -35.28 9.87 11.59
CA ALA A 289 -33.93 9.50 11.99
C ALA A 289 -33.75 9.48 13.53
N ASP A 290 -34.15 10.52 14.26
CA ASP A 290 -33.98 10.57 15.73
C ASP A 290 -35.21 10.05 16.46
N ARG A 291 -35.15 8.78 16.83
CA ARG A 291 -36.27 8.05 17.44
C ARG A 291 -35.92 7.43 18.79
N ILE A 292 -34.86 7.89 19.43
CA ILE A 292 -34.42 7.35 20.72
C ILE A 292 -34.31 8.52 21.67
N SER A 293 -34.91 8.49 22.85
CA SER A 293 -34.90 9.64 23.77
C SER A 293 -33.72 9.62 24.76
N THR A 294 -33.26 8.42 25.12
CA THR A 294 -32.16 8.16 26.07
C THR A 294 -31.31 6.97 25.58
N THR A 295 -30.57 6.28 26.45
CA THR A 295 -29.88 5.05 26.02
C THR A 295 -30.89 3.93 25.76
N TRP A 296 -30.79 3.26 24.61
CA TRP A 296 -31.59 2.07 24.29
C TRP A 296 -30.72 0.81 24.35
N THR A 297 -31.08 -0.13 25.21
CA THR A 297 -30.31 -1.37 25.42
C THR A 297 -31.10 -2.59 24.99
N VAL A 298 -30.54 -3.37 24.06
CA VAL A 298 -30.98 -4.72 23.69
C VAL A 298 -29.90 -5.70 24.17
N SER A 299 -30.25 -6.58 25.09
CA SER A 299 -29.27 -7.38 25.86
C SER A 299 -29.55 -8.88 25.92
N GLY A 300 -30.64 -9.36 25.32
CA GLY A 300 -30.89 -10.80 25.21
C GLY A 300 -29.80 -11.49 24.37
N ALA A 301 -29.48 -12.74 24.72
CA ALA A 301 -28.54 -13.55 23.95
C ALA A 301 -29.04 -13.74 22.52
N ASN A 302 -28.16 -13.60 21.53
CA ASN A 302 -28.49 -13.66 20.09
C ASN A 302 -29.56 -12.65 19.63
N SER A 303 -29.86 -11.63 20.43
CA SER A 303 -30.83 -10.59 20.07
C SER A 303 -30.14 -9.43 19.38
N LYS A 304 -30.84 -8.80 18.45
CA LYS A 304 -30.28 -7.75 17.60
C LYS A 304 -31.30 -6.71 17.18
N ILE A 305 -30.79 -5.54 16.84
CA ILE A 305 -31.52 -4.45 16.20
C ILE A 305 -31.22 -4.52 14.70
N VAL A 306 -32.22 -4.42 13.84
CA VAL A 306 -32.04 -4.37 12.39
C VAL A 306 -32.65 -3.08 11.87
N VAL A 307 -31.86 -2.24 11.21
CA VAL A 307 -32.37 -1.02 10.58
C VAL A 307 -32.95 -1.37 9.21
N GLY A 308 -34.28 -1.29 9.09
CA GLY A 308 -35.03 -1.63 7.89
C GLY A 308 -35.16 -3.13 7.66
N THR A 309 -35.97 -3.52 6.68
CA THR A 309 -36.07 -4.90 6.17
C THR A 309 -35.54 -4.98 4.75
N ALA A 310 -35.51 -6.19 4.16
CA ALA A 310 -35.13 -6.37 2.76
C ALA A 310 -35.98 -5.56 1.77
N THR A 311 -37.26 -5.34 2.07
CA THR A 311 -38.22 -4.64 1.19
C THR A 311 -38.60 -3.25 1.67
N THR A 312 -38.36 -2.92 2.93
CA THR A 312 -38.76 -1.65 3.55
C THR A 312 -37.54 -1.00 4.21
N PRO A 313 -36.78 -0.19 3.46
CA PRO A 313 -35.63 0.50 4.01
C PRO A 313 -36.02 1.48 5.14
N ALA A 314 -35.11 1.68 6.09
CA ALA A 314 -35.30 2.62 7.20
C ALA A 314 -34.07 3.47 7.46
N THR A 315 -34.25 4.53 8.25
CA THR A 315 -33.15 5.37 8.74
C THR A 315 -33.15 5.38 10.26
N LEU A 316 -32.00 5.12 10.86
CA LEU A 316 -31.76 5.26 12.30
C LEU A 316 -30.62 6.25 12.54
N ARG A 317 -30.84 7.25 13.38
CA ARG A 317 -29.81 8.21 13.81
C ARG A 317 -29.53 8.06 15.30
N ILE A 318 -28.26 7.87 15.62
CA ILE A 318 -27.74 7.94 16.97
C ILE A 318 -27.17 9.34 17.15
N GLU A 319 -27.89 10.21 17.87
CA GLU A 319 -27.45 11.57 18.14
C GLU A 319 -26.22 11.62 19.06
N TYR A 320 -25.49 12.74 19.03
CA TYR A 320 -24.21 12.91 19.74
C TYR A 320 -24.26 12.63 21.25
N ASN A 321 -25.43 12.87 21.87
CA ASN A 321 -25.69 12.70 23.29
C ASN A 321 -26.53 11.45 23.61
N LYS A 322 -26.72 10.53 22.66
CA LYS A 322 -27.55 9.33 22.83
C LYS A 322 -26.76 8.08 22.49
N ASN A 323 -27.12 6.96 23.10
CA ASN A 323 -26.39 5.72 22.95
C ASN A 323 -27.34 4.55 22.65
N ILE A 324 -26.83 3.56 21.93
CA ILE A 324 -27.48 2.26 21.77
C ILE A 324 -26.50 1.21 22.30
N SER A 325 -27.02 0.24 23.04
CA SER A 325 -26.26 -0.93 23.43
C SER A 325 -26.90 -2.21 22.90
N GLY A 326 -26.08 -3.05 22.27
CA GLY A 326 -26.52 -4.27 21.59
C GLY A 326 -25.86 -4.44 20.22
N ARG A 327 -26.31 -5.44 19.46
CA ARG A 327 -25.84 -5.68 18.08
C ARG A 327 -26.75 -4.99 17.08
N ILE A 328 -26.18 -4.27 16.12
CA ILE A 328 -26.91 -3.58 15.06
C ILE A 328 -26.56 -4.16 13.68
N ASP A 329 -27.60 -4.55 12.96
CA ASP A 329 -27.58 -4.85 11.53
C ASP A 329 -28.22 -3.68 10.76
N VAL A 330 -27.83 -3.52 9.50
CA VAL A 330 -28.42 -2.51 8.60
C VAL A 330 -28.77 -3.19 7.28
N SER A 331 -30.06 -3.24 6.96
CA SER A 331 -30.57 -3.87 5.75
C SER A 331 -30.14 -3.09 4.49
N ASN A 332 -30.20 -3.75 3.33
CA ASN A 332 -29.94 -3.10 2.04
C ASN A 332 -30.78 -1.81 1.89
N ASN A 333 -30.16 -0.78 1.32
CA ASN A 333 -30.72 0.56 1.13
C ASN A 333 -31.12 1.32 2.42
N SER A 334 -30.93 0.74 3.60
CA SER A 334 -31.17 1.40 4.89
C SER A 334 -29.95 2.19 5.35
N VAL A 335 -30.18 3.15 6.25
CA VAL A 335 -29.16 4.10 6.69
C VAL A 335 -29.04 4.08 8.22
N LEU A 336 -27.83 3.83 8.72
CA LEU A 336 -27.47 4.16 10.09
C LEU A 336 -26.60 5.42 10.09
N LEU A 337 -27.05 6.47 10.77
CA LEU A 337 -26.31 7.71 10.93
C LEU A 337 -25.81 7.82 12.37
N ASN A 338 -24.51 7.62 12.56
CA ASN A 338 -23.87 7.62 13.86
C ASN A 338 -23.19 8.96 14.13
N ARG A 339 -23.68 9.68 15.16
CA ARG A 339 -23.09 10.91 15.69
C ARG A 339 -22.61 10.79 17.12
N HIS A 340 -22.80 9.64 17.77
CA HIS A 340 -22.47 9.45 19.19
C HIS A 340 -21.04 9.87 19.49
N THR A 341 -20.88 10.67 20.53
CA THR A 341 -19.57 11.17 20.97
C THR A 341 -19.17 10.50 22.28
N PRO A 342 -18.21 9.56 22.27
CA PRO A 342 -17.75 8.94 23.50
C PRO A 342 -17.09 9.96 24.43
N THR A 343 -17.74 10.27 25.55
CA THR A 343 -17.22 11.15 26.60
C THR A 343 -17.48 10.56 27.98
N ALA A 344 -16.89 11.13 29.03
CA ALA A 344 -17.24 10.77 30.40
C ALA A 344 -18.74 10.98 30.70
N THR A 345 -19.40 11.90 29.98
CA THR A 345 -20.83 12.23 30.15
C THR A 345 -21.74 11.29 29.37
N TYR A 346 -21.39 10.92 28.13
CA TYR A 346 -22.26 10.14 27.23
C TYR A 346 -21.91 8.64 27.17
N GLY A 347 -20.80 8.25 27.80
CA GLY A 347 -20.35 6.85 27.86
C GLY A 347 -19.70 6.38 26.55
N PRO A 348 -19.11 5.17 26.55
CA PRO A 348 -18.50 4.58 25.36
C PRO A 348 -19.56 4.24 24.30
N VAL A 349 -19.11 3.94 23.08
CA VAL A 349 -19.99 3.32 22.07
C VAL A 349 -20.50 1.98 22.63
N GLY A 350 -21.82 1.84 22.78
CA GLY A 350 -22.42 0.68 23.43
C GLY A 350 -22.72 -0.51 22.51
N PHE A 351 -22.55 -0.35 21.19
CA PHE A 351 -22.99 -1.32 20.19
C PHE A 351 -21.85 -1.90 19.35
N THR A 352 -22.10 -3.07 18.78
CA THR A 352 -21.27 -3.67 17.73
C THR A 352 -22.09 -3.83 16.45
N PHE A 353 -21.40 -3.93 15.32
CA PHE A 353 -22.05 -4.26 14.06
C PHE A 353 -22.20 -5.77 13.88
N GLY A 354 -23.32 -6.14 13.28
CA GLY A 354 -23.54 -7.43 12.67
C GLY A 354 -23.57 -7.34 11.15
N ALA A 355 -24.67 -7.78 10.55
CA ALA A 355 -24.84 -7.78 9.10
C ALA A 355 -25.07 -6.36 8.56
N LEU A 356 -24.16 -5.87 7.71
CA LEU A 356 -24.35 -4.64 6.94
C LEU A 356 -24.60 -5.03 5.47
N GLY A 357 -25.82 -4.80 4.99
CA GLY A 357 -26.21 -5.12 3.62
C GLY A 357 -25.34 -4.41 2.59
N ARG A 358 -25.11 -5.01 1.42
CA ARG A 358 -24.21 -4.50 0.38
C ARG A 358 -24.54 -3.07 -0.07
N THR A 359 -25.82 -2.68 -0.07
CA THR A 359 -26.25 -1.31 -0.41
C THR A 359 -26.70 -0.49 0.81
N SER A 360 -26.54 -1.02 2.03
CA SER A 360 -26.74 -0.25 3.26
C SER A 360 -25.75 0.92 3.34
N THR A 361 -26.06 1.96 4.11
CA THR A 361 -25.12 3.05 4.37
C THR A 361 -24.94 3.24 5.85
N VAL A 362 -23.70 3.21 6.32
CA VAL A 362 -23.34 3.71 7.64
C VAL A 362 -22.65 5.05 7.45
N GLU A 363 -23.24 6.11 8.00
CA GLU A 363 -22.69 7.45 7.97
C GLU A 363 -22.12 7.84 9.34
N TYR A 364 -20.87 8.27 9.36
CA TYR A 364 -20.23 8.92 10.50
C TYR A 364 -20.13 10.42 10.23
N ASN A 365 -21.04 11.21 10.79
CA ASN A 365 -21.17 12.65 10.51
C ASN A 365 -21.05 13.55 11.75
N SER A 366 -20.35 13.10 12.79
CA SER A 366 -20.03 13.99 13.91
C SER A 366 -19.09 15.13 13.48
N ASN A 367 -19.21 16.27 14.18
CA ASN A 367 -18.32 17.42 14.10
C ASN A 367 -17.28 17.46 15.23
N ASP A 368 -17.22 16.42 16.08
CA ASP A 368 -16.21 16.31 17.12
C ASP A 368 -14.80 16.24 16.54
N THR A 369 -13.80 16.52 17.37
CA THR A 369 -12.40 16.44 16.99
C THR A 369 -12.04 15.08 16.40
N GLU A 370 -12.53 14.00 17.00
CA GLU A 370 -12.41 12.64 16.51
C GLU A 370 -13.69 11.81 16.70
N HIS A 371 -13.98 10.92 15.77
CA HIS A 371 -15.03 9.90 15.87
C HIS A 371 -14.49 8.55 15.42
N LEU A 372 -14.61 7.55 16.29
CA LEU A 372 -14.18 6.18 16.01
C LEU A 372 -15.12 5.47 15.03
N ILE A 373 -14.55 4.98 13.92
CA ILE A 373 -15.20 4.05 13.00
C ILE A 373 -14.98 2.64 13.51
N LEU A 374 -16.08 1.91 13.70
CA LEU A 374 -16.07 0.60 14.33
C LEU A 374 -15.59 -0.50 13.35
N PRO A 375 -15.10 -1.64 13.86
CA PRO A 375 -14.79 -2.79 13.03
C PRO A 375 -16.05 -3.32 12.32
N ALA A 376 -16.06 -3.30 10.99
CA ALA A 376 -17.11 -3.93 10.19
C ALA A 376 -16.68 -4.12 8.72
N GLN A 377 -17.46 -4.92 8.00
CA GLN A 377 -17.49 -4.89 6.54
C GLN A 377 -18.70 -4.08 6.10
N TYR A 378 -18.47 -2.83 5.70
CA TYR A 378 -19.52 -1.90 5.32
C TYR A 378 -20.11 -2.25 3.96
N GLY A 379 -21.42 -2.02 3.78
CA GLY A 379 -22.02 -1.86 2.47
C GLY A 379 -21.44 -0.61 1.82
N ASN A 380 -21.98 0.54 2.20
CA ASN A 380 -21.37 1.85 1.95
C ASN A 380 -20.91 2.46 3.27
N LEU A 381 -19.73 3.08 3.25
CA LEU A 381 -19.22 3.88 4.35
C LEU A 381 -19.23 5.34 3.92
N LYS A 382 -19.99 6.17 4.62
CA LYS A 382 -20.00 7.62 4.42
C LYS A 382 -19.34 8.32 5.60
N VAL A 383 -18.38 9.17 5.29
CA VAL A 383 -17.62 9.96 6.25
C VAL A 383 -17.86 11.42 5.91
N SER A 384 -18.49 12.14 6.83
CA SER A 384 -18.86 13.54 6.65
C SER A 384 -18.69 14.33 7.96
N GLY A 385 -19.07 15.61 7.97
CA GLY A 385 -18.85 16.52 9.09
C GLY A 385 -17.38 16.90 9.31
N ALA A 386 -17.12 17.67 10.37
CA ALA A 386 -15.78 18.10 10.75
C ALA A 386 -15.00 17.06 11.57
N GLY A 387 -13.69 17.25 11.71
CA GLY A 387 -12.82 16.39 12.53
C GLY A 387 -12.47 15.04 11.90
N GLY A 388 -11.52 14.35 12.53
CA GLY A 388 -11.00 13.07 12.06
C GLY A 388 -11.98 11.92 12.33
N LYS A 389 -12.20 11.05 11.35
CA LYS A 389 -12.90 9.78 11.54
C LYS A 389 -11.87 8.67 11.57
N ARG A 390 -11.58 8.10 12.74
CA ARG A 390 -10.43 7.23 12.97
C ARG A 390 -10.85 5.76 12.94
N LEU A 391 -10.09 4.90 12.27
CA LEU A 391 -10.36 3.47 12.26
C LEU A 391 -10.02 2.82 13.61
N ALA A 392 -10.91 1.96 14.12
CA ALA A 392 -10.62 1.09 15.27
C ALA A 392 -9.89 -0.20 14.88
N SER A 393 -10.03 -0.63 13.63
CA SER A 393 -9.40 -1.82 13.05
C SER A 393 -9.27 -1.67 11.53
N THR A 394 -8.65 -2.65 10.87
CA THR A 394 -8.77 -2.78 9.40
C THR A 394 -10.25 -2.92 9.04
N VAL A 395 -10.72 -2.19 8.02
CA VAL A 395 -12.12 -2.22 7.57
C VAL A 395 -12.22 -2.45 6.08
N ILE A 396 -13.35 -3.04 5.67
CA ILE A 396 -13.66 -3.33 4.26
C ILE A 396 -14.93 -2.56 3.89
N VAL A 397 -14.95 -1.96 2.71
CA VAL A 397 -16.12 -1.30 2.11
C VAL A 397 -16.46 -2.05 0.83
N ASN A 398 -17.66 -2.64 0.78
CA ASN A 398 -18.08 -3.49 -0.34
C ASN A 398 -18.71 -2.72 -1.51
N GLY A 399 -19.32 -1.58 -1.19
CA GLY A 399 -19.86 -0.59 -2.12
C GLY A 399 -19.01 0.67 -2.06
N ASN A 400 -19.62 1.81 -1.76
CA ASN A 400 -18.99 3.11 -1.91
C ASN A 400 -18.35 3.61 -0.60
N LEU A 401 -17.17 4.21 -0.73
CA LEU A 401 -16.61 5.12 0.26
C LEU A 401 -16.91 6.55 -0.15
N ASP A 402 -17.73 7.26 0.61
CA ASP A 402 -18.06 8.67 0.37
C ASP A 402 -17.33 9.55 1.39
N LEU A 403 -16.38 10.38 0.91
CA LEU A 403 -15.64 11.34 1.71
C LEU A 403 -16.19 12.75 1.45
N SER A 404 -17.20 13.17 2.22
CA SER A 404 -17.90 14.45 2.00
C SER A 404 -17.63 15.48 3.11
N SER A 405 -18.09 16.72 2.93
CA SER A 405 -18.11 17.77 3.97
C SER A 405 -16.79 18.06 4.67
N SER A 406 -15.69 17.93 3.94
CA SER A 406 -14.33 18.09 4.43
C SER A 406 -13.83 17.05 5.43
N ALA A 407 -14.42 15.85 5.46
CA ALA A 407 -14.06 14.83 6.44
C ALA A 407 -12.71 14.15 6.15
N ARG A 408 -11.93 13.87 7.19
CA ARG A 408 -10.69 13.08 7.09
C ARG A 408 -10.94 11.68 7.64
N LEU A 409 -10.62 10.65 6.86
CA LEU A 409 -10.61 9.28 7.33
C LEU A 409 -9.18 8.91 7.77
N VAL A 410 -8.96 8.69 9.06
CA VAL A 410 -7.64 8.48 9.66
C VAL A 410 -7.39 6.98 9.88
N LEU A 411 -6.30 6.47 9.33
CA LEU A 411 -6.03 5.03 9.27
C LEU A 411 -5.24 4.46 10.46
N ASP A 412 -4.37 5.25 11.09
CA ASP A 412 -3.36 4.72 12.02
C ASP A 412 -2.58 3.54 11.41
N ASN A 413 -2.58 2.39 12.08
CA ASN A 413 -1.95 1.15 11.63
C ASN A 413 -2.92 0.23 10.88
N TYR A 414 -4.13 0.69 10.58
CA TYR A 414 -5.19 -0.12 10.02
C TYR A 414 -5.44 0.22 8.56
N SER A 415 -5.62 -0.79 7.71
CA SER A 415 -5.90 -0.57 6.31
C SER A 415 -7.40 -0.42 6.05
N LEU A 416 -7.74 0.37 5.03
CA LEU A 416 -9.08 0.47 4.48
C LEU A 416 -9.07 -0.17 3.10
N THR A 417 -9.89 -1.18 2.87
CA THR A 417 -10.02 -1.78 1.53
C THR A 417 -11.38 -1.43 0.93
N ILE A 418 -11.37 -0.80 -0.25
CA ILE A 418 -12.56 -0.67 -1.10
C ILE A 418 -12.53 -1.84 -2.08
N ASN A 419 -13.50 -2.76 -1.95
CA ASN A 419 -13.56 -3.94 -2.80
C ASN A 419 -13.91 -3.57 -4.24
N LYS A 420 -13.52 -4.43 -5.20
CA LYS A 420 -13.88 -4.30 -6.62
C LYS A 420 -15.39 -4.11 -6.81
N GLY A 421 -15.75 -3.12 -7.63
CA GLY A 421 -17.13 -2.68 -7.85
C GLY A 421 -17.60 -1.59 -6.89
N GLY A 422 -16.87 -1.34 -5.80
CA GLY A 422 -17.02 -0.17 -4.96
C GLY A 422 -16.42 1.08 -5.59
N SER A 423 -16.95 2.26 -5.26
CA SER A 423 -16.45 3.54 -5.76
C SER A 423 -16.03 4.47 -4.63
N LEU A 424 -14.99 5.26 -4.89
CA LEU A 424 -14.61 6.39 -4.07
C LEU A 424 -15.35 7.64 -4.55
N LEU A 425 -16.15 8.24 -3.68
CA LEU A 425 -17.00 9.38 -3.99
C LEU A 425 -16.57 10.63 -3.21
N ASN A 426 -16.75 11.79 -3.81
CA ASN A 426 -16.57 13.13 -3.22
C ASN A 426 -15.18 13.44 -2.62
N SER A 427 -14.19 12.57 -2.83
CA SER A 427 -12.82 12.84 -2.38
C SER A 427 -12.31 14.16 -2.94
N SER A 428 -11.64 14.93 -2.11
CA SER A 428 -11.10 16.24 -2.46
C SER A 428 -9.85 16.54 -1.62
N PRO A 429 -9.11 17.62 -1.91
CA PRO A 429 -8.00 18.03 -1.05
C PRO A 429 -8.41 18.41 0.38
N THR A 430 -9.72 18.59 0.61
CA THR A 430 -10.27 18.75 1.95
C THR A 430 -11.09 17.55 2.39
N ALA A 431 -11.15 16.43 1.67
CA ALA A 431 -11.84 15.21 2.10
C ALA A 431 -11.10 13.97 1.57
N TYR A 432 -10.24 13.38 2.40
CA TYR A 432 -9.27 12.38 1.96
C TYR A 432 -8.84 11.47 3.11
N VAL A 433 -8.07 10.44 2.78
CA VAL A 433 -7.57 9.42 3.71
C VAL A 433 -6.23 9.84 4.29
N VAL A 434 -6.13 9.91 5.63
CA VAL A 434 -4.91 10.28 6.35
C VAL A 434 -4.15 9.01 6.75
N THR A 435 -2.92 8.88 6.28
CA THR A 435 -2.04 7.72 6.50
C THR A 435 -0.96 8.04 7.55
N ASN A 436 -1.41 8.35 8.76
CA ASN A 436 -0.57 8.78 9.89
C ASN A 436 0.13 7.61 10.64
N GLY A 437 0.02 6.39 10.14
CA GLY A 437 0.68 5.20 10.66
C GLY A 437 0.99 4.20 9.54
N LYS A 438 0.92 2.90 9.84
CA LYS A 438 1.21 1.83 8.88
C LYS A 438 0.04 1.44 7.96
N GLY A 439 -1.17 1.94 8.24
CA GLY A 439 -2.36 1.65 7.46
C GLY A 439 -2.30 2.18 6.04
N THR A 440 -2.88 1.44 5.10
CA THR A 440 -2.93 1.77 3.66
C THR A 440 -4.37 1.88 3.16
N LEU A 441 -4.59 2.77 2.19
CA LEU A 441 -5.81 2.73 1.37
C LEU A 441 -5.59 1.69 0.27
N ARG A 442 -6.45 0.66 0.23
CA ARG A 442 -6.36 -0.46 -0.71
C ARG A 442 -7.50 -0.42 -1.71
N GLN A 443 -7.18 -0.47 -3.00
CA GLN A 443 -8.15 -0.49 -4.10
C GLN A 443 -7.66 -1.40 -5.24
N THR A 444 -8.58 -2.03 -5.95
CA THR A 444 -8.28 -2.73 -7.21
C THR A 444 -7.91 -1.73 -8.31
N VAL A 445 -6.78 -1.96 -8.97
CA VAL A 445 -6.42 -1.29 -10.22
C VAL A 445 -6.63 -2.29 -11.35
N ALA A 446 -7.73 -2.11 -12.07
CA ALA A 446 -8.14 -3.01 -13.15
C ALA A 446 -7.30 -2.81 -14.41
N ASN A 447 -7.16 -3.88 -15.19
CA ASN A 447 -6.63 -3.89 -16.55
C ASN A 447 -7.59 -3.17 -17.52
N SER A 448 -7.70 -1.85 -17.39
CA SER A 448 -8.70 -1.04 -18.10
C SER A 448 -8.14 0.23 -18.71
N GLY A 449 -6.88 0.59 -18.43
CA GLY A 449 -6.31 1.88 -18.82
C GLY A 449 -6.97 3.08 -18.14
N THR A 450 -7.66 2.87 -17.01
CA THR A 450 -8.30 3.93 -16.23
C THR A 450 -7.49 4.23 -14.97
N ASP A 451 -7.29 5.52 -14.67
CA ASP A 451 -6.65 5.96 -13.44
C ASP A 451 -7.51 5.65 -12.21
N VAL A 452 -6.91 4.99 -11.23
CA VAL A 452 -7.48 4.80 -9.89
C VAL A 452 -6.80 5.77 -8.95
N LEU A 453 -7.57 6.75 -8.45
CA LEU A 453 -7.11 7.76 -7.51
C LEU A 453 -6.99 7.18 -6.09
N PHE A 454 -5.86 7.43 -5.46
CA PHE A 454 -5.62 7.23 -4.03
C PHE A 454 -5.50 8.61 -3.37
N PRO A 455 -6.59 9.18 -2.83
CA PRO A 455 -6.58 10.48 -2.16
C PRO A 455 -6.02 10.31 -0.75
N VAL A 456 -4.69 10.18 -0.66
CA VAL A 456 -3.97 10.01 0.60
C VAL A 456 -3.26 11.29 1.04
N GLY A 457 -2.96 11.38 2.33
CA GLY A 457 -2.12 12.43 2.89
C GLY A 457 -1.49 11.99 4.21
N SER A 458 -0.30 12.50 4.53
CA SER A 458 0.44 12.10 5.73
C SER A 458 -0.15 12.68 7.03
N SER A 459 -0.93 13.75 6.91
CA SER A 459 -1.60 14.44 8.02
C SER A 459 -2.89 15.10 7.53
N ALA A 460 -3.65 15.75 8.43
CA ALA A 460 -4.90 16.45 8.08
C ALA A 460 -4.72 17.66 7.13
N THR A 461 -3.49 18.16 6.98
CA THR A 461 -3.13 19.32 6.15
C THR A 461 -2.21 18.98 4.99
N SER A 462 -1.82 17.71 4.83
CA SER A 462 -0.84 17.27 3.82
C SER A 462 -1.46 16.31 2.80
N TYR A 463 -2.39 16.81 2.00
CA TYR A 463 -2.96 16.03 0.89
C TYR A 463 -1.91 15.80 -0.21
N THR A 464 -1.56 14.55 -0.50
CA THR A 464 -0.45 14.19 -1.38
C THR A 464 -0.79 12.91 -2.16
N PRO A 465 -1.75 12.97 -3.10
CA PRO A 465 -2.36 11.80 -3.71
C PRO A 465 -1.44 11.09 -4.70
N ALA A 466 -1.76 9.84 -4.98
CA ALA A 466 -1.23 9.08 -6.10
C ALA A 466 -2.38 8.61 -6.99
N ALA A 467 -2.10 8.36 -8.27
CA ALA A 467 -3.00 7.64 -9.15
C ALA A 467 -2.24 6.49 -9.81
N LEU A 468 -2.84 5.31 -9.82
CA LEU A 468 -2.28 4.11 -10.43
C LEU A 468 -3.19 3.66 -11.57
N GLN A 469 -2.59 3.19 -12.65
CA GLN A 469 -3.29 2.66 -13.80
C GLN A 469 -2.55 1.43 -14.30
N GLN A 470 -3.27 0.35 -14.56
CA GLN A 470 -2.80 -0.74 -15.39
C GLN A 470 -3.21 -0.45 -16.85
N PRO A 471 -2.39 -0.78 -17.86
CA PRO A 471 -2.75 -0.58 -19.26
C PRO A 471 -4.04 -1.32 -19.59
N ASN A 472 -4.68 -0.94 -20.69
CA ASN A 472 -5.77 -1.73 -21.27
C ASN A 472 -5.16 -2.76 -22.22
N SER A 473 -4.88 -3.95 -21.71
CA SER A 473 -4.23 -5.04 -22.44
C SER A 473 -5.15 -6.24 -22.57
N THR A 474 -5.29 -6.76 -23.79
CA THR A 474 -6.01 -8.02 -24.03
C THR A 474 -5.13 -9.25 -23.81
N THR A 475 -3.81 -9.07 -23.69
CA THR A 475 -2.83 -10.15 -23.55
C THR A 475 -2.24 -10.23 -22.14
N ALA A 476 -1.98 -9.09 -21.50
CA ALA A 476 -1.51 -9.01 -20.13
C ALA A 476 -2.71 -8.92 -19.20
N ARG A 477 -2.95 -9.95 -18.40
CA ARG A 477 -3.97 -9.93 -17.35
C ARG A 477 -3.28 -9.38 -16.12
N ASN A 478 -3.29 -8.07 -15.89
CA ASN A 478 -2.46 -7.40 -14.88
C ASN A 478 -3.29 -6.69 -13.81
N GLU A 479 -4.55 -7.12 -13.61
CA GLU A 479 -5.37 -6.61 -12.52
C GLU A 479 -4.81 -7.07 -11.18
N ASP A 480 -4.71 -6.14 -10.23
CA ASP A 480 -4.32 -6.42 -8.83
C ASP A 480 -4.90 -5.37 -7.86
N VAL A 481 -4.81 -5.64 -6.55
CA VAL A 481 -5.11 -4.71 -5.46
C VAL A 481 -3.82 -4.04 -5.01
N TYR A 482 -3.85 -2.71 -4.92
CA TYR A 482 -2.71 -1.92 -4.45
C TYR A 482 -3.03 -1.24 -3.13
N GLY A 483 -2.10 -1.33 -2.18
CA GLY A 483 -2.08 -0.49 -0.99
C GLY A 483 -1.25 0.76 -1.23
N VAL A 484 -1.80 1.93 -0.90
CA VAL A 484 -1.08 3.20 -0.97
C VAL A 484 -1.14 3.91 0.37
N ARG A 485 0.03 4.32 0.86
CA ARG A 485 0.17 5.32 1.92
C ARG A 485 1.28 6.30 1.63
N VAL A 486 1.21 7.50 2.20
CA VAL A 486 2.25 8.53 2.05
C VAL A 486 2.79 8.95 3.42
N ILE A 487 4.11 9.11 3.51
CA ILE A 487 4.79 9.63 4.69
C ILE A 487 5.63 10.86 4.35
N ASP A 488 5.94 11.64 5.37
CA ASP A 488 6.83 12.79 5.25
C ASP A 488 8.31 12.36 5.23
N ASN A 489 9.08 13.15 4.48
CA ASN A 489 10.50 12.97 4.22
C ASN A 489 10.85 11.76 3.35
N VAL A 490 12.10 11.77 2.90
CA VAL A 490 12.76 10.71 2.15
C VAL A 490 13.89 10.19 3.01
N TYR A 491 14.17 8.89 2.99
CA TYR A 491 15.15 8.28 3.88
C TYR A 491 16.18 7.44 3.12
N THR A 492 17.41 7.33 3.64
CA THR A 492 18.48 6.53 3.00
C THR A 492 18.18 5.05 2.95
N THR A 493 17.45 4.53 3.94
CA THR A 493 17.02 3.13 4.01
C THR A 493 15.61 3.03 4.58
N TYR A 494 14.91 1.97 4.18
CA TYR A 494 13.59 1.61 4.71
C TYR A 494 13.62 0.16 5.20
N ASP A 495 12.97 -0.11 6.32
CA ASP A 495 12.70 -1.48 6.74
C ASP A 495 11.51 -2.09 5.98
N ASN A 496 11.20 -3.37 6.23
CA ASN A 496 10.06 -4.06 5.63
C ASN A 496 8.70 -3.45 6.01
N ALA A 497 8.63 -2.64 7.07
CA ALA A 497 7.43 -1.91 7.44
C ALA A 497 7.35 -0.53 6.77
N GLY A 498 8.35 -0.16 5.96
CA GLY A 498 8.42 1.14 5.32
C GLY A 498 8.77 2.28 6.28
N THR A 499 9.46 1.99 7.38
CA THR A 499 9.99 2.99 8.32
C THR A 499 11.41 3.39 7.89
N GLY A 500 11.62 4.70 7.76
CA GLY A 500 12.91 5.27 7.41
C GLY A 500 13.76 5.68 8.61
N THR A 501 15.09 5.72 8.44
CA THR A 501 16.05 5.98 9.53
C THR A 501 16.75 7.33 9.42
N THR A 502 17.34 7.66 8.27
CA THR A 502 18.09 8.91 8.06
C THR A 502 17.52 9.71 6.90
N VAL A 503 17.11 10.95 7.16
CA VAL A 503 16.47 11.81 6.17
C VAL A 503 17.45 12.28 5.08
N ILE A 504 17.01 12.20 3.83
CA ILE A 504 17.65 12.80 2.66
C ILE A 504 17.04 14.19 2.42
N ASN A 505 17.86 15.24 2.54
CA ASN A 505 17.48 16.64 2.29
C ASN A 505 18.22 17.21 1.07
N LYS A 506 18.10 16.53 -0.07
CA LYS A 506 18.66 16.98 -1.35
C LYS A 506 17.86 16.46 -2.53
N GLU A 507 17.66 17.33 -3.52
CA GLU A 507 17.20 16.97 -4.86
C GLU A 507 15.90 16.16 -4.90
N SER A 508 15.05 16.26 -3.88
CA SER A 508 13.83 15.45 -3.76
C SER A 508 12.62 16.27 -3.31
N VAL A 509 11.44 15.72 -3.59
CA VAL A 509 10.21 16.05 -2.87
C VAL A 509 10.23 15.30 -1.55
N LYS A 510 9.97 15.99 -0.42
CA LYS A 510 9.99 15.47 0.95
C LYS A 510 8.76 14.60 1.27
N LYS A 511 8.42 13.69 0.36
CA LYS A 511 7.30 12.75 0.44
C LYS A 511 7.77 11.40 -0.06
N THR A 512 7.41 10.35 0.66
CA THR A 512 7.60 8.97 0.22
C THR A 512 6.23 8.32 0.07
N TRP A 513 5.93 7.82 -1.13
CA TRP A 513 4.74 7.00 -1.39
C TRP A 513 5.13 5.54 -1.21
N LEU A 514 4.57 4.91 -0.20
CA LEU A 514 4.70 3.48 0.00
C LEU A 514 3.55 2.82 -0.75
N VAL A 515 3.91 2.11 -1.81
CA VAL A 515 2.98 1.36 -2.63
C VAL A 515 3.32 -0.12 -2.47
N ASP A 516 2.32 -0.92 -2.18
CA ASP A 516 2.38 -2.38 -2.15
C ASP A 516 1.37 -2.95 -3.14
N GLU A 517 1.71 -4.08 -3.74
CA GLU A 517 0.78 -4.90 -4.53
C GLU A 517 0.38 -6.12 -3.69
N GLU A 518 -0.88 -6.55 -3.78
CA GLU A 518 -1.37 -7.69 -3.01
C GLU A 518 -0.69 -9.00 -3.40
N VAL A 519 -0.39 -9.17 -4.69
CA VAL A 519 0.35 -10.34 -5.18
C VAL A 519 1.46 -9.92 -6.11
N SER A 520 2.69 -10.23 -5.73
CA SER A 520 3.85 -9.85 -6.53
C SER A 520 3.83 -10.40 -7.96
N GLY A 521 4.12 -9.53 -8.91
CA GLY A 521 4.31 -9.86 -10.32
C GLY A 521 3.10 -9.60 -11.21
N ASN A 522 3.31 -9.67 -12.52
CA ASN A 522 2.29 -9.44 -13.56
C ASN A 522 1.72 -8.01 -13.59
N SER A 523 2.25 -7.09 -12.78
CA SER A 523 1.94 -5.67 -12.78
C SER A 523 2.69 -4.91 -13.87
N ASP A 524 2.03 -3.95 -14.53
CA ASP A 524 2.64 -2.97 -15.44
C ASP A 524 2.03 -1.58 -15.17
N VAL A 525 2.37 -1.01 -14.03
CA VAL A 525 1.69 0.19 -13.52
C VAL A 525 2.25 1.45 -14.16
N THR A 526 1.34 2.27 -14.66
CA THR A 526 1.54 3.71 -14.82
C THR A 526 1.18 4.41 -13.52
N MET A 527 2.17 5.04 -12.90
CA MET A 527 2.03 5.75 -11.62
C MET A 527 2.13 7.26 -11.83
N THR A 528 1.17 8.00 -11.29
CA THR A 528 1.19 9.46 -11.24
C THR A 528 1.23 9.93 -9.79
N LEU A 529 2.25 10.72 -9.44
CA LEU A 529 2.43 11.29 -8.11
C LEU A 529 2.23 12.81 -8.15
N GLN A 530 1.55 13.38 -7.16
CA GLN A 530 1.31 14.82 -7.06
C GLN A 530 1.80 15.41 -5.73
N TRP A 531 2.41 16.58 -5.76
CA TRP A 531 2.97 17.24 -4.56
C TRP A 531 2.79 18.76 -4.58
N ASN A 532 2.96 19.39 -3.42
CA ASN A 532 2.96 20.83 -3.26
C ASN A 532 4.39 21.41 -3.39
N ALA A 533 4.53 22.64 -3.89
CA ALA A 533 5.80 23.35 -3.94
C ALA A 533 6.55 23.36 -2.58
N ALA A 534 5.81 23.45 -1.47
CA ALA A 534 6.37 23.46 -0.11
C ALA A 534 7.06 22.15 0.29
N ASP A 535 6.71 21.05 -0.39
CA ASP A 535 7.31 19.74 -0.19
C ASP A 535 8.67 19.60 -0.90
N GLU A 536 9.03 20.51 -1.78
CA GLU A 536 10.32 20.45 -2.49
C GLU A 536 11.49 20.81 -1.57
N THR A 537 12.61 20.11 -1.74
CA THR A 537 13.85 20.48 -1.05
C THR A 537 14.31 21.87 -1.54
N PRO A 538 14.55 22.84 -0.64
CA PRO A 538 15.01 24.17 -1.01
C PRO A 538 16.52 24.21 -1.31
N ALA A 539 17.01 25.38 -1.71
CA ALA A 539 18.45 25.64 -1.87
C ALA A 539 19.22 25.40 -0.54
N PRO A 540 20.52 25.01 -0.61
CA PRO A 540 21.36 24.88 -1.81
C PRO A 540 21.13 23.59 -2.61
N ASN A 541 20.54 22.55 -2.01
CA ASN A 541 20.31 21.24 -2.64
C ASN A 541 18.93 21.15 -3.31
N ALA A 542 18.58 22.19 -4.07
CA ALA A 542 17.21 22.40 -4.51
C ALA A 542 16.73 21.31 -5.48
N PHE A 543 15.48 20.89 -5.30
CA PHE A 543 14.79 20.06 -6.30
C PHE A 543 14.64 20.82 -7.63
N ASP A 544 14.93 20.14 -8.74
CA ASP A 544 14.78 20.66 -10.09
C ASP A 544 13.62 19.96 -10.82
N ARG A 545 12.48 20.65 -10.88
CA ARG A 545 11.28 20.19 -11.58
C ARG A 545 11.52 19.86 -13.06
N THR A 546 12.52 20.48 -13.70
CA THR A 546 12.80 20.25 -15.13
C THR A 546 13.54 18.93 -15.38
N LYS A 547 14.09 18.33 -14.32
CA LYS A 547 14.86 17.09 -14.35
C LYS A 547 14.37 16.09 -13.31
N ALA A 548 13.06 16.03 -13.09
CA ALA A 548 12.44 15.16 -12.11
C ALA A 548 12.32 13.71 -12.62
N TYR A 549 12.25 12.74 -11.72
CA TYR A 549 11.97 11.33 -12.01
C TYR A 549 11.34 10.68 -10.78
N ILE A 550 10.51 9.65 -10.99
CA ILE A 550 10.03 8.79 -9.91
C ILE A 550 11.11 7.73 -9.66
N SER A 551 11.66 7.72 -8.46
CA SER A 551 12.68 6.78 -8.01
C SER A 551 12.06 5.71 -7.12
N HIS A 552 12.51 4.48 -7.29
CA HIS A 552 12.09 3.26 -6.62
C HIS A 552 13.19 2.76 -5.69
N TYR A 553 12.86 2.46 -4.43
CA TYR A 553 13.81 1.93 -3.45
C TYR A 553 13.89 0.39 -3.53
N SER A 554 14.94 -0.16 -4.09
CA SER A 554 15.11 -1.62 -4.19
C SER A 554 16.51 -2.06 -3.80
N ALA A 555 16.59 -3.24 -3.18
CA ALA A 555 17.85 -3.86 -2.75
C ALA A 555 18.78 -2.90 -1.95
N GLY A 556 18.19 -2.06 -1.09
CA GLY A 556 18.95 -1.14 -0.23
C GLY A 556 19.24 0.24 -0.83
N THR A 557 18.86 0.50 -2.09
CA THR A 557 19.21 1.75 -2.80
C THR A 557 18.07 2.30 -3.64
N PHE A 558 18.10 3.60 -3.94
CA PHE A 558 17.20 4.23 -4.91
C PHE A 558 17.74 4.10 -6.33
N ASP A 559 16.89 3.71 -7.27
CA ASP A 559 17.22 3.72 -8.69
C ASP A 559 17.27 5.16 -9.26
N LYS A 560 17.78 5.29 -10.50
CA LYS A 560 17.93 6.60 -11.16
C LYS A 560 17.47 6.55 -12.62
N PRO A 561 16.15 6.40 -12.87
CA PRO A 561 15.60 6.37 -14.22
C PRO A 561 15.80 7.69 -14.98
N ALA A 562 15.40 7.69 -16.25
CA ALA A 562 15.45 8.89 -17.08
C ALA A 562 14.59 10.02 -16.48
N SER A 563 15.12 11.23 -16.49
CA SER A 563 14.40 12.40 -15.97
C SER A 563 13.51 13.05 -17.03
N SER A 564 12.40 13.61 -16.58
CA SER A 564 11.46 14.43 -17.34
C SER A 564 11.02 15.65 -16.54
N ALA A 565 10.41 16.63 -17.22
CA ALA A 565 9.88 17.81 -16.54
C ALA A 565 8.56 17.47 -15.83
N ALA A 566 8.42 17.89 -14.57
CA ALA A 566 7.15 17.87 -13.87
C ALA A 566 6.10 18.73 -14.59
N THR A 567 4.86 18.27 -14.59
CA THR A 567 3.72 18.97 -15.22
C THR A 567 2.78 19.54 -14.16
N THR A 568 1.79 20.32 -14.58
CA THR A 568 0.80 20.93 -13.67
C THR A 568 -0.08 19.86 -13.02
N GLY A 569 -0.12 19.88 -11.68
CA GLY A 569 -1.01 19.05 -10.86
C GLY A 569 -2.36 19.72 -10.57
N THR A 570 -3.12 19.17 -9.61
CA THR A 570 -4.38 19.76 -9.13
C THR A 570 -4.22 20.44 -7.77
N THR A 571 -4.75 21.66 -7.62
CA THR A 571 -4.73 22.42 -6.35
C THR A 571 -5.16 21.54 -5.17
N PRO A 572 -4.40 21.52 -4.05
CA PRO A 572 -3.26 22.35 -3.69
C PRO A 572 -1.91 21.85 -4.23
N ASN A 573 -1.87 20.70 -4.88
CA ASN A 573 -0.65 20.10 -5.42
C ASN A 573 -0.37 20.64 -6.83
N ALA A 574 0.44 21.69 -6.89
CA ALA A 574 0.71 22.38 -8.15
C ALA A 574 1.49 21.54 -9.18
N TYR A 575 2.12 20.43 -8.76
CA TYR A 575 2.98 19.62 -9.61
C TYR A 575 2.63 18.14 -9.59
N LYS A 576 2.83 17.50 -10.73
CA LYS A 576 2.71 16.05 -10.89
C LYS A 576 3.80 15.48 -11.80
N LEU A 577 4.07 14.19 -11.63
CA LEU A 577 4.96 13.41 -12.47
C LEU A 577 4.36 12.02 -12.72
N THR A 578 4.50 11.50 -13.93
CA THR A 578 3.99 10.20 -14.33
C THR A 578 5.12 9.32 -14.86
N GLN A 579 5.17 8.07 -14.40
CA GLN A 579 6.11 7.04 -14.84
C GLN A 579 5.32 5.80 -15.27
N THR A 580 5.66 5.25 -16.43
CA THR A 580 5.09 4.00 -16.95
C THR A 580 6.04 2.82 -16.72
N GLY A 581 5.55 1.58 -16.83
CA GLY A 581 6.40 0.39 -16.81
C GLY A 581 6.83 -0.06 -15.40
N ILE A 582 6.10 0.30 -14.35
CA ILE A 582 6.43 -0.10 -12.98
C ILE A 582 5.93 -1.52 -12.73
N THR A 583 6.87 -2.44 -12.53
CA THR A 583 6.62 -3.89 -12.39
C THR A 583 6.99 -4.44 -11.01
N SER A 584 7.50 -3.59 -10.11
CA SER A 584 7.83 -3.96 -8.73
C SER A 584 7.56 -2.76 -7.81
N PHE A 585 7.20 -3.04 -6.56
CA PHE A 585 6.67 -2.02 -5.65
C PHE A 585 7.44 -2.00 -4.34
N SER A 586 7.74 -0.79 -3.90
CA SER A 586 8.44 -0.47 -2.66
C SER A 586 8.25 1.03 -2.40
N PRO A 587 8.96 1.66 -1.44
CA PRO A 587 8.96 3.11 -1.33
C PRO A 587 9.34 3.82 -2.66
N PHE A 588 8.47 4.72 -3.12
CA PHE A 588 8.69 5.60 -4.26
C PHE A 588 8.86 7.05 -3.80
N VAL A 589 9.74 7.77 -4.49
CA VAL A 589 10.06 9.18 -4.22
C VAL A 589 10.19 9.95 -5.53
N VAL A 590 9.76 11.20 -5.55
CA VAL A 590 10.07 12.10 -6.67
C VAL A 590 11.43 12.75 -6.40
N SER A 591 12.43 12.40 -7.21
CA SER A 591 13.80 12.93 -7.16
C SER A 591 14.11 13.75 -8.41
N SER A 592 15.20 14.51 -8.40
CA SER A 592 15.65 15.30 -9.55
C SER A 592 17.15 15.13 -9.77
N ARG A 593 17.62 15.43 -10.99
CA ARG A 593 19.07 15.53 -11.23
C ARG A 593 19.60 16.83 -10.64
N PRO A 594 20.86 16.85 -10.14
CA PRO A 594 21.49 18.10 -9.73
C PRO A 594 21.34 19.15 -10.83
N ARG A 595 21.07 20.39 -10.42
CA ARG A 595 21.33 21.54 -11.29
C ARG A 595 22.82 21.47 -11.60
N GLY A 596 23.18 21.40 -12.87
CA GLY A 596 24.58 21.31 -13.28
C GLY A 596 25.32 22.50 -12.69
N VAL A 597 26.10 22.24 -11.65
CA VAL A 597 26.98 23.22 -11.06
C VAL A 597 28.37 22.77 -11.45
N LEU A 598 28.97 23.47 -12.41
CA LEU A 598 30.38 23.22 -12.72
C LEU A 598 31.20 23.61 -11.48
N PRO A 599 32.14 22.75 -11.05
CA PRO A 599 33.08 23.08 -9.98
C PRO A 599 33.86 24.34 -10.32
N VAL A 600 34.41 25.00 -9.29
CA VAL A 600 35.28 26.19 -9.40
C VAL A 600 36.18 26.13 -10.64
N THR A 601 36.10 27.15 -11.49
CA THR A 601 36.92 27.23 -12.70
C THR A 601 38.27 27.86 -12.37
N LEU A 602 39.30 27.04 -12.14
CA LEU A 602 40.67 27.51 -11.95
C LEU A 602 41.23 28.07 -13.27
N LEU A 603 41.61 29.36 -13.27
CA LEU A 603 42.19 30.02 -14.45
C LEU A 603 43.68 29.72 -14.61
N SER A 604 44.41 29.70 -13.50
CA SER A 604 45.86 29.45 -13.51
C SER A 604 46.35 29.03 -12.13
N PHE A 605 47.38 28.19 -12.07
CA PHE A 605 48.21 27.93 -10.90
C PHE A 605 49.66 27.95 -11.34
N GLY A 606 50.48 28.75 -10.65
CA GLY A 606 51.91 28.91 -10.92
C GLY A 606 52.70 28.93 -9.63
N ALA A 607 53.96 28.52 -9.71
CA ALA A 607 54.90 28.61 -8.61
C ALA A 607 56.26 29.11 -9.13
N ARG A 608 57.01 29.85 -8.31
CA ARG A 608 58.34 30.38 -8.67
C ARG A 608 59.25 30.48 -7.45
N ARG A 609 60.56 30.30 -7.64
CA ARG A 609 61.53 30.56 -6.57
C ARG A 609 61.59 32.05 -6.23
N ALA A 610 61.55 32.35 -4.95
CA ALA A 610 61.74 33.67 -4.38
C ALA A 610 62.76 33.55 -3.25
N GLN A 611 64.05 33.76 -3.58
CA GLN A 611 65.19 33.50 -2.68
C GLN A 611 65.23 32.03 -2.22
N GLN A 612 65.19 31.75 -0.91
CA GLN A 612 65.16 30.40 -0.35
C GLN A 612 63.73 29.81 -0.22
N ALA A 613 62.70 30.55 -0.66
CA ALA A 613 61.31 30.11 -0.62
C ALA A 613 60.74 29.86 -2.02
N VAL A 614 59.56 29.25 -2.10
CA VAL A 614 58.75 29.17 -3.32
C VAL A 614 57.43 29.92 -3.11
N LEU A 615 57.14 30.87 -4.00
CA LEU A 615 55.85 31.56 -4.04
C LEU A 615 54.93 30.84 -5.01
N CYS A 616 53.76 30.43 -4.53
CA CYS A 616 52.66 29.87 -5.31
C CYS A 616 51.56 30.92 -5.49
N GLU A 617 51.08 31.12 -6.71
CA GLU A 617 50.07 32.12 -7.08
C GLU A 617 49.01 31.47 -7.98
N TRP A 618 47.73 31.73 -7.72
CA TRP A 618 46.63 31.22 -8.55
C TRP A 618 45.44 32.15 -8.62
N ARG A 619 44.60 31.88 -9.62
CA ARG A 619 43.39 32.65 -9.88
C ARG A 619 42.22 31.74 -10.22
N THR A 620 41.05 32.08 -9.71
CA THR A 620 39.76 31.42 -10.04
C THR A 620 38.90 32.40 -10.81
N ALA A 621 38.14 31.93 -11.81
CA ALA A 621 37.20 32.78 -12.55
C ALA A 621 35.93 33.05 -11.73
N GLN A 622 35.45 32.00 -11.08
CA GLN A 622 34.30 31.96 -10.20
C GLN A 622 34.50 30.81 -9.20
N GLU A 623 33.93 30.93 -8.02
CA GLU A 623 33.91 29.89 -7.00
C GLU A 623 32.47 29.56 -6.62
N LEU A 624 32.20 28.30 -6.28
CA LEU A 624 30.92 27.87 -5.76
C LEU A 624 31.20 26.94 -4.59
N ASN A 625 30.69 27.29 -3.41
CA ASN A 625 30.86 26.51 -2.18
C ASN A 625 32.32 26.14 -1.87
N ASN A 626 33.29 26.93 -2.33
CA ASN A 626 34.71 26.67 -2.08
C ASN A 626 35.05 27.00 -0.62
N ASP A 627 35.48 26.00 0.14
CA ASP A 627 35.85 26.19 1.55
C ASP A 627 37.30 26.67 1.64
N TYR A 628 38.25 25.91 1.07
CA TYR A 628 39.66 26.28 1.05
C TYR A 628 40.49 25.57 -0.02
N PHE A 629 41.68 26.09 -0.26
CA PHE A 629 42.73 25.46 -1.06
C PHE A 629 43.87 24.95 -0.18
N ILE A 630 44.38 23.78 -0.49
CA ILE A 630 45.60 23.20 0.07
C ILE A 630 46.68 23.27 -1.02
N VAL A 631 47.79 23.93 -0.70
CA VAL A 631 49.01 23.88 -1.52
C VAL A 631 49.78 22.63 -1.13
N GLU A 632 50.08 21.78 -2.10
CA GLU A 632 50.79 20.54 -1.88
C GLU A 632 52.13 20.51 -2.62
N ARG A 633 53.14 19.93 -1.98
CA ARG A 633 54.51 19.82 -2.48
C ARG A 633 54.93 18.36 -2.63
N SER A 634 55.70 18.03 -3.66
CA SER A 634 56.40 16.75 -3.81
C SER A 634 57.85 16.97 -4.24
N LEU A 635 58.74 16.05 -3.84
CA LEU A 635 60.15 16.03 -4.27
C LEU A 635 60.41 15.07 -5.44
N SER A 636 59.48 14.16 -5.73
CA SER A 636 59.59 13.14 -6.78
C SER A 636 58.54 13.27 -7.88
N GLY A 637 57.62 14.25 -7.77
CA GLY A 637 56.44 14.38 -8.63
C GLY A 637 55.32 13.40 -8.27
N THR A 638 55.54 12.54 -7.27
CA THR A 638 54.61 11.58 -6.70
C THR A 638 54.64 11.71 -5.17
N GLY A 639 53.57 11.36 -4.45
CA GLY A 639 53.52 11.54 -2.99
C GLY A 639 53.55 13.02 -2.57
N PHE A 640 52.46 13.73 -2.82
CA PHE A 640 52.31 15.13 -2.44
C PHE A 640 51.97 15.27 -0.95
N VAL A 641 52.61 16.21 -0.27
CA VAL A 641 52.33 16.57 1.12
C VAL A 641 51.78 17.98 1.19
N ALA A 642 50.79 18.21 2.04
CA ALA A 642 50.26 19.55 2.29
C ALA A 642 51.33 20.44 2.94
N VAL A 643 51.57 21.61 2.36
CA VAL A 643 52.52 22.61 2.88
C VAL A 643 51.84 23.89 3.35
N GLY A 644 50.56 24.07 3.03
CA GLY A 644 49.74 25.13 3.60
C GLY A 644 48.31 25.13 3.08
N THR A 645 47.45 25.87 3.77
CA THR A 645 46.03 26.02 3.45
C THR A 645 45.69 27.51 3.33
N VAL A 646 44.90 27.87 2.31
CA VAL A 646 44.40 29.22 2.08
C VAL A 646 42.88 29.17 1.94
N THR A 647 42.16 29.86 2.83
CA THR A 647 40.70 29.92 2.82
C THR A 647 40.18 30.46 1.48
N GLY A 648 39.16 29.80 0.94
CA GLY A 648 38.45 30.21 -0.27
C GLY A 648 37.50 31.38 0.01
N ARG A 649 36.77 31.81 -1.02
CA ARG A 649 35.76 32.89 -0.92
C ARG A 649 34.34 32.35 -0.92
N GLY A 650 34.13 31.05 -0.71
CA GLY A 650 32.81 30.42 -0.74
C GLY A 650 32.24 30.42 -2.15
N THR A 651 31.16 31.18 -2.35
CA THR A 651 30.50 31.34 -3.65
C THR A 651 30.72 32.76 -4.16
N THR A 652 31.45 32.88 -5.28
CA THR A 652 31.71 34.16 -5.96
C THR A 652 31.64 33.99 -7.47
N THR A 653 31.11 34.99 -8.16
CA THR A 653 31.05 35.05 -9.63
C THR A 653 32.12 35.97 -10.22
N THR A 654 33.05 36.46 -9.41
CA THR A 654 34.14 37.36 -9.83
C THR A 654 35.51 36.73 -9.60
N GLU A 655 36.48 37.10 -10.45
CA GLU A 655 37.84 36.58 -10.37
C GLU A 655 38.44 36.82 -8.98
N GLN A 656 39.00 35.76 -8.39
CA GLN A 656 39.76 35.86 -7.15
C GLN A 656 41.24 35.54 -7.40
N GLN A 657 42.09 36.17 -6.60
CA GLN A 657 43.54 35.99 -6.67
C GLN A 657 44.08 35.58 -5.31
N TYR A 658 44.95 34.58 -5.32
CA TYR A 658 45.49 33.98 -4.12
C TYR A 658 47.01 33.83 -4.22
N ARG A 659 47.65 33.81 -3.05
CA ARG A 659 49.09 33.58 -2.92
C ARG A 659 49.43 32.78 -1.68
N PHE A 660 50.45 31.95 -1.77
CA PHE A 660 51.03 31.19 -0.66
C PHE A 660 52.55 31.13 -0.79
N VAL A 661 53.28 31.26 0.33
CA VAL A 661 54.75 31.20 0.34
C VAL A 661 55.20 29.98 1.13
N ASP A 662 55.85 29.03 0.45
CA ASP A 662 56.53 27.91 1.09
C ASP A 662 57.97 28.31 1.47
N GLN A 663 58.15 28.71 2.73
CA GLN A 663 59.45 29.11 3.27
C GLN A 663 60.40 27.93 3.52
N GLN A 664 59.88 26.69 3.50
CA GLN A 664 60.65 25.48 3.78
C GLN A 664 60.92 24.68 2.50
N ALA A 665 60.80 25.32 1.33
CA ALA A 665 61.01 24.68 0.04
C ALA A 665 62.49 24.26 -0.11
N PRO A 666 62.80 22.99 -0.42
CA PRO A 666 64.17 22.58 -0.66
C PRO A 666 64.80 23.31 -1.86
N THR A 667 66.13 23.39 -1.87
CA THR A 667 66.92 24.03 -2.94
C THR A 667 66.99 23.18 -4.22
N GLY A 668 66.58 21.91 -4.18
CA GLY A 668 66.55 20.98 -5.32
C GLY A 668 65.28 21.06 -6.19
N LEU A 669 65.10 20.11 -7.10
CA LEU A 669 63.87 20.01 -7.89
C LEU A 669 62.64 19.80 -6.97
N VAL A 670 61.57 20.56 -7.20
CA VAL A 670 60.35 20.48 -6.39
C VAL A 670 59.10 20.68 -7.24
N TYR A 671 58.03 19.97 -6.90
CA TYR A 671 56.75 19.97 -7.60
C TYR A 671 55.66 20.52 -6.70
N TYR A 672 54.75 21.32 -7.26
CA TYR A 672 53.59 21.85 -6.55
C TYR A 672 52.30 21.55 -7.30
N ARG A 673 51.22 21.34 -6.55
CA ARG A 673 49.84 21.36 -7.07
C ARG A 673 48.91 22.02 -6.05
N LEU A 674 47.75 22.44 -6.52
CA LEU A 674 46.67 22.92 -5.69
C LEU A 674 45.64 21.81 -5.52
N ARG A 675 45.18 21.57 -4.30
CA ARG A 675 44.01 20.77 -3.96
C ARG A 675 42.93 21.70 -3.45
N GLN A 676 41.81 21.80 -4.14
CA GLN A 676 40.65 22.57 -3.69
C GLN A 676 39.69 21.66 -2.92
N VAL A 677 39.06 22.19 -1.87
CA VAL A 677 38.06 21.50 -1.06
C VAL A 677 36.80 22.35 -0.96
N ASP A 678 35.68 21.79 -1.37
CA ASP A 678 34.36 22.44 -1.28
C ASP A 678 33.72 22.18 0.10
N THR A 679 32.69 22.94 0.49
CA THR A 679 32.03 22.82 1.80
C THR A 679 31.36 21.47 2.04
N ASP A 680 31.13 20.68 0.98
CA ASP A 680 30.59 19.31 1.06
C ASP A 680 31.69 18.23 1.13
N GLY A 681 32.97 18.63 1.13
CA GLY A 681 34.13 17.75 1.16
C GLY A 681 34.62 17.27 -0.20
N THR A 682 34.02 17.72 -1.31
CA THR A 682 34.48 17.40 -2.65
C THR A 682 35.87 17.98 -2.90
N GLU A 683 36.78 17.19 -3.47
CA GLU A 683 38.15 17.61 -3.77
C GLU A 683 38.45 17.66 -5.27
N THR A 684 39.12 18.71 -5.73
CA THR A 684 39.63 18.83 -7.12
C THR A 684 41.10 19.29 -7.13
N TYR A 685 41.86 18.89 -8.14
CA TYR A 685 43.32 19.15 -8.21
C TYR A 685 43.71 19.96 -9.45
N SER A 686 44.67 20.87 -9.31
CA SER A 686 45.30 21.57 -10.44
C SER A 686 46.30 20.67 -11.19
N ALA A 687 46.76 21.15 -12.35
CA ALA A 687 47.99 20.64 -12.96
C ALA A 687 49.21 20.84 -12.01
N VAL A 688 50.21 19.97 -12.15
CA VAL A 688 51.45 20.02 -11.37
C VAL A 688 52.43 21.02 -12.00
N VAL A 689 52.95 21.95 -11.21
CA VAL A 689 54.00 22.89 -11.59
C VAL A 689 55.35 22.38 -11.07
N THR A 690 56.39 22.45 -11.89
CA THR A 690 57.75 21.98 -11.55
C THR A 690 58.71 23.16 -11.40
N ILE A 691 59.53 23.16 -10.35
CA ILE A 691 60.51 24.20 -10.03
C ILE A 691 61.92 23.60 -9.98
N SER A 692 62.80 24.09 -10.86
CA SER A 692 64.18 23.60 -10.99
C SER A 692 65.10 24.09 -9.87
N ALA A 693 66.25 23.42 -9.67
CA ALA A 693 67.23 23.76 -8.65
C ALA A 693 67.98 25.09 -8.92
N ASN A 694 68.04 25.53 -10.18
CA ASN A 694 68.77 26.73 -10.62
C ASN A 694 67.85 27.82 -11.18
N ALA A 695 66.55 27.77 -10.84
CA ALA A 695 65.57 28.73 -11.32
C ALA A 695 65.90 30.14 -10.78
N THR A 696 66.47 31.00 -11.64
CA THR A 696 66.52 32.44 -11.38
C THR A 696 65.16 33.06 -11.72
N ALA A 697 64.93 34.33 -11.38
CA ALA A 697 63.70 35.06 -11.70
C ALA A 697 63.36 35.11 -13.22
N ALA A 698 64.25 34.59 -14.08
CA ALA A 698 64.10 34.45 -15.51
C ALA A 698 63.66 33.04 -15.99
N ASP A 699 63.33 32.09 -15.10
CA ASP A 699 62.58 30.88 -15.48
C ASP A 699 61.12 31.29 -15.78
N TYR A 700 60.91 31.87 -16.97
CA TYR A 700 59.61 32.35 -17.42
C TYR A 700 58.60 31.20 -17.49
N LEU A 701 57.36 31.48 -17.06
CA LEU A 701 56.19 30.63 -17.26
C LEU A 701 56.07 30.27 -18.75
N VAL A 702 56.33 29.01 -19.09
CA VAL A 702 55.99 28.46 -20.41
C VAL A 702 54.82 27.50 -20.25
N THR A 703 53.61 27.96 -20.53
CA THR A 703 52.39 27.15 -20.40
C THR A 703 51.48 27.35 -21.61
N VAL A 704 50.63 26.36 -21.86
CA VAL A 704 49.52 26.46 -22.81
C VAL A 704 48.23 26.31 -22.01
N THR A 705 47.32 27.27 -22.12
CA THR A 705 46.06 27.29 -21.35
C THR A 705 44.86 27.63 -22.25
N PRO A 706 43.69 26.99 -22.07
CA PRO A 706 43.43 25.84 -21.18
C PRO A 706 43.99 24.55 -21.78
N ASN A 707 44.58 23.66 -20.98
CA ASN A 707 45.08 22.37 -21.47
C ASN A 707 44.80 21.26 -20.44
N PRO A 708 43.88 20.31 -20.72
CA PRO A 708 43.15 20.10 -21.99
C PRO A 708 42.19 21.24 -22.40
N GLY A 709 41.81 21.30 -23.68
CA GLY A 709 40.89 22.32 -24.21
C GLY A 709 40.16 21.93 -25.50
N THR A 710 39.21 22.75 -25.95
CA THR A 710 38.32 22.45 -27.10
C THR A 710 38.84 22.95 -28.45
N GLY A 711 40.09 23.44 -28.50
CA GLY A 711 40.74 23.87 -29.75
C GLY A 711 41.26 25.30 -29.78
N LEU A 712 40.94 26.15 -28.80
CA LEU A 712 41.52 27.49 -28.66
C LEU A 712 42.43 27.52 -27.44
N TYR A 713 43.70 27.89 -27.64
CA TYR A 713 44.69 27.94 -26.58
C TYR A 713 45.51 29.23 -26.63
N GLN A 714 46.05 29.60 -25.47
CA GLN A 714 47.01 30.68 -25.32
C GLN A 714 48.34 30.09 -24.85
N LEU A 715 49.40 30.32 -25.62
CA LEU A 715 50.77 30.16 -25.18
C LEU A 715 51.15 31.38 -24.32
N VAL A 716 51.56 31.11 -23.09
CA VAL A 716 52.21 32.07 -22.21
C VAL A 716 53.69 31.69 -22.22
N ALA A 717 54.54 32.53 -22.82
CA ALA A 717 55.99 32.29 -22.97
C ALA A 717 56.73 33.63 -23.18
N PRO A 718 58.05 33.72 -22.87
CA PRO A 718 58.85 34.90 -23.20
C PRO A 718 59.06 35.03 -24.72
N ALA A 719 59.30 36.24 -25.21
CA ALA A 719 59.55 36.48 -26.64
C ALA A 719 60.89 35.84 -27.06
N THR A 720 60.82 34.82 -27.93
CA THR A 720 61.98 33.99 -28.30
C THR A 720 62.67 34.39 -29.61
N GLY A 721 62.17 35.42 -30.32
CA GLY A 721 62.70 35.82 -31.65
C GLY A 721 62.48 34.79 -32.77
N ARG A 722 62.12 33.55 -32.43
CA ARG A 722 61.66 32.47 -33.31
C ARG A 722 60.24 32.06 -32.95
N PRO A 723 59.35 31.85 -33.94
CA PRO A 723 57.99 31.40 -33.69
C PRO A 723 57.98 29.96 -33.16
N ALA A 724 56.99 29.64 -32.32
CA ALA A 724 56.76 28.28 -31.85
C ALA A 724 56.00 27.47 -32.91
N GLU A 725 56.20 26.15 -32.93
CA GLU A 725 55.65 25.24 -33.95
C GLU A 725 54.82 24.14 -33.28
N ILE A 726 53.66 23.81 -33.83
CA ILE A 726 52.79 22.75 -33.33
C ILE A 726 52.85 21.57 -34.29
N PHE A 727 53.04 20.38 -33.76
CA PHE A 727 53.06 19.11 -34.49
C PHE A 727 51.93 18.20 -34.02
N ASN A 728 51.41 17.36 -34.91
CA ASN A 728 50.59 16.23 -34.50
C ASN A 728 51.49 15.07 -34.03
N VAL A 729 50.90 13.99 -33.51
CA VAL A 729 51.64 12.81 -33.03
C VAL A 729 52.43 12.07 -34.12
N LEU A 730 52.14 12.31 -35.40
CA LEU A 730 52.87 11.74 -36.54
C LEU A 730 54.08 12.61 -36.95
N GLY A 731 54.34 13.71 -36.24
CA GLY A 731 55.45 14.63 -36.52
C GLY A 731 55.18 15.61 -37.66
N SER A 732 53.95 15.66 -38.20
CA SER A 732 53.58 16.67 -39.18
C SER A 732 53.31 17.99 -38.48
N GLN A 733 53.89 19.07 -38.99
CA GLN A 733 53.59 20.42 -38.52
C GLN A 733 52.15 20.79 -38.88
N VAL A 734 51.41 21.26 -37.89
CA VAL A 734 49.98 21.59 -37.93
C VAL A 734 49.78 23.10 -37.98
N GLN A 735 50.58 23.85 -37.23
CA GLN A 735 50.47 25.30 -37.13
C GLN A 735 51.79 25.93 -36.68
N THR A 736 52.08 27.15 -37.16
CA THR A 736 53.06 28.05 -36.53
C THR A 736 52.30 29.04 -35.64
N VAL A 737 52.73 29.18 -34.38
CA VAL A 737 52.06 30.04 -33.39
C VAL A 737 52.36 31.50 -33.71
N ALA A 738 51.30 32.32 -33.74
CA ALA A 738 51.42 33.75 -33.99
C ALA A 738 52.21 34.46 -32.88
N ALA A 739 52.73 35.66 -33.18
CA ALA A 739 53.51 36.45 -32.23
C ALA A 739 52.73 36.83 -30.96
N ASP A 740 51.39 36.81 -31.01
CA ASP A 740 50.50 37.04 -29.87
C ASP A 740 50.25 35.79 -29.01
N GLY A 741 50.90 34.66 -29.34
CA GLY A 741 50.82 33.40 -28.60
C GLY A 741 49.50 32.63 -28.79
N ARG A 742 48.61 33.07 -29.69
CA ARG A 742 47.33 32.39 -29.92
C ARG A 742 47.50 31.12 -30.75
N ILE A 743 46.86 30.05 -30.30
CA ILE A 743 46.85 28.74 -30.92
C ILE A 743 45.40 28.38 -31.26
N ASN A 744 45.14 28.03 -32.52
CA ASN A 744 43.81 27.65 -33.00
C ASN A 744 43.88 26.29 -33.70
N LEU A 745 43.53 25.25 -32.95
CA LEU A 745 43.42 23.88 -33.41
C LEU A 745 41.96 23.48 -33.65
N GLN A 746 41.02 24.42 -33.76
CA GLN A 746 39.59 24.09 -33.94
C GLN A 746 39.34 23.23 -35.18
N ALA A 747 40.05 23.49 -36.27
CA ALA A 747 39.96 22.71 -37.52
C ALA A 747 40.65 21.33 -37.47
N GLN A 748 41.36 21.01 -36.40
CA GLN A 748 42.13 19.77 -36.26
C GLN A 748 41.34 18.71 -35.48
N PRO A 749 41.54 17.39 -35.69
CA PRO A 749 40.85 16.37 -34.90
C PRO A 749 41.18 16.45 -33.39
N ALA A 750 40.30 15.91 -32.54
CA ALA A 750 40.63 15.66 -31.13
C ALA A 750 41.86 14.75 -31.05
N GLY A 751 42.76 15.02 -30.11
CA GLY A 751 44.03 14.31 -30.02
C GLY A 751 45.15 15.09 -29.34
N VAL A 752 46.35 14.51 -29.36
CA VAL A 752 47.55 15.09 -28.75
C VAL A 752 48.36 15.86 -29.79
N TYR A 753 48.77 17.06 -29.42
CA TYR A 753 49.66 17.92 -30.19
C TYR A 753 50.91 18.25 -29.38
N LEU A 754 52.03 18.48 -30.06
CA LEU A 754 53.29 18.89 -29.44
C LEU A 754 53.66 20.29 -29.92
N LEU A 755 53.63 21.26 -29.02
CA LEU A 755 54.20 22.58 -29.24
C LEU A 755 55.70 22.51 -29.00
N ARG A 756 56.52 22.99 -29.94
CA ARG A 756 57.96 23.16 -29.82
C ARG A 756 58.29 24.64 -29.74
N LEU A 757 58.91 25.05 -28.65
CA LEU A 757 59.36 26.41 -28.38
C LEU A 757 60.88 26.46 -28.35
N TYR A 758 61.50 27.42 -29.02
CA TYR A 758 62.96 27.56 -29.06
C TYR A 758 63.40 28.65 -28.08
N LEU A 759 63.89 28.26 -26.89
CA LEU A 759 64.38 29.17 -25.87
C LEU A 759 65.91 29.31 -25.96
N PRO A 760 66.51 30.38 -25.39
CA PRO A 760 67.97 30.56 -25.34
C PRO A 760 68.72 29.38 -24.71
N GLU A 761 68.11 28.69 -23.74
CA GLU A 761 68.65 27.48 -23.12
C GLU A 761 68.44 26.18 -23.92
N GLY A 762 67.71 26.23 -25.04
CA GLY A 762 67.41 25.09 -25.90
C GLY A 762 65.91 24.93 -26.25
N PRO A 763 65.57 24.03 -27.20
CA PRO A 763 64.17 23.77 -27.53
C PRO A 763 63.44 23.05 -26.39
N ARG A 764 62.24 23.54 -26.04
CA ARG A 764 61.30 22.87 -25.13
C ARG A 764 60.08 22.38 -25.90
N SER A 765 59.50 21.28 -25.43
CA SER A 765 58.26 20.72 -25.97
C SER A 765 57.15 20.72 -24.91
N ILE A 766 55.96 21.17 -25.30
CA ILE A 766 54.76 21.19 -24.46
C ILE A 766 53.69 20.36 -25.14
N ARG A 767 53.12 19.42 -24.39
CA ARG A 767 51.98 18.62 -24.83
C ARG A 767 50.69 19.43 -24.74
N ILE A 768 49.90 19.48 -25.80
CA ILE A 768 48.57 20.06 -25.85
C ILE A 768 47.56 18.93 -26.09
N ILE A 769 46.49 18.88 -25.30
CA ILE A 769 45.41 17.89 -25.43
C ILE A 769 44.16 18.61 -25.93
N LYS A 770 43.71 18.26 -27.14
CA LYS A 770 42.43 18.69 -27.69
C LYS A 770 41.38 17.60 -27.46
N GLU A 771 40.30 17.97 -26.79
CA GLU A 771 39.11 17.12 -26.59
C GLU A 771 38.12 17.21 -27.76
#